data_AF-A0AAN6MRS7-F1
#
_entry.id   AF-A0AAN6MRS7-F1
#
_cell.length_a   1.000
_cell.length_b   1.000
_cell.length_c   1.000
_cell.angle_alpha   90.00
_cell.angle_beta   90.00
_cell.angle_gamma   90.00
#
_symmetry.space_group_name_H-M   'P 1'
#
loop_
_entity.id
_entity.type
_entity.pdbx_description
1 polymer ?
#
loop_
_entity_poly.entity_id
_entity_poly.type
_entity_poly.pdbx_seq_one_letter_code
_entity_poly.pdbx_strand_id
1 'polypeptide(L)'
;MAVATSTHAPAFGPEAKPVVIGLYGVPGSGKTTMLRYLRSRLGEAEFSFHEGSETIAALVSGGLAEFQSATPEERTRLRETAIESIAEESNSGGRSAVVTGHFMFWLEGDEAGQTVHTQRDLDIYTHVIYLDTPPETIAIWRRLDASGKSELRRLCRNHGILFTAVSHPAPEMTVAALAMDFRRHTEEYNLVCAKAQLGAILDAHQSQDTLQTALVLDADRTLAAEDAGTLFCDMVTKSAPQHAENPKDDRSLKTLFASPLGYTYKAFRQAMLLCEEQSGHAEFDTTCQEVASLVALYPEMLSLLKQAGQPEHRDHVVAVVVTCGLRRVWELVLAKAGLSDTVKVVGGGRVLDKFVMTPEVKGALAAHLRDSHGLYVWAFGDSPLDLAMMHEAHQAVVVAGEAGSRRRTMDGALATAIAGSGLRARQWLAPSDAPARLNTGRLPLVRLGDAEFVNEVLRRRDAPSRIHHATNGNASKLLTTATRDARVSGPELRQAHGRVGWHLAISFLSDAIGVEEFDIPHVQGNMARGHRVRHERKTTIVALMRGGEPMALGVNDALPGAMFVHAKHPADLKLHHIRGQWAVLLVDSVVNSGKSIVDFVQRIRGVDRTISIVAVVGVVQAQSILLEGLLGQALHQDKALTLVALRFSENKFTGRGIIDTGNRLFNSTHLDSVHGGLELGG
;
A
#
# COMPACT_ATOMS: atom_id res chain seq x y z
N MET A 1 -24.35 -44.44 3.31
CA MET A 1 -23.21 -44.03 2.46
C MET A 1 -22.63 -42.76 3.05
N ALA A 2 -21.51 -42.90 3.75
CA ALA A 2 -20.83 -41.80 4.43
C ALA A 2 -20.03 -40.98 3.40
N VAL A 3 -20.25 -39.67 3.37
CA VAL A 3 -19.50 -38.73 2.54
C VAL A 3 -18.36 -38.18 3.38
N ALA A 4 -17.14 -38.49 2.96
CA ALA A 4 -15.90 -38.06 3.60
C ALA A 4 -15.68 -36.56 3.40
N THR A 5 -15.48 -35.85 4.50
CA THR A 5 -15.01 -34.46 4.57
C THR A 5 -13.49 -34.42 4.37
N SER A 6 -13.02 -33.89 3.25
CA SER A 6 -11.60 -33.59 3.04
C SER A 6 -11.29 -32.16 3.51
N THR A 7 -10.66 -32.04 4.67
CA THR A 7 -9.99 -30.82 5.12
C THR A 7 -8.71 -30.64 4.30
N HIS A 8 -8.73 -29.73 3.33
CA HIS A 8 -7.52 -29.27 2.65
C HIS A 8 -6.76 -28.33 3.58
N ALA A 9 -5.65 -28.82 4.13
CA ALA A 9 -4.54 -27.98 4.60
C ALA A 9 -3.92 -27.24 3.40
N PRO A 10 -3.38 -26.02 3.58
CA PRO A 10 -2.77 -25.29 2.49
C PRO A 10 -1.48 -25.99 2.07
N ALA A 11 -1.35 -26.23 0.76
CA ALA A 11 -0.13 -26.75 0.16
C ALA A 11 1.03 -25.78 0.45
N PHE A 12 2.11 -26.32 1.01
CA PHE A 12 3.38 -25.63 1.19
C PHE A 12 3.83 -25.02 -0.15
N GLY A 13 4.22 -23.74 -0.13
CA GLY A 13 4.81 -23.05 -1.27
C GLY A 13 6.17 -23.66 -1.66
N PRO A 14 6.77 -23.24 -2.79
CA PRO A 14 8.08 -23.72 -3.21
C PRO A 14 9.11 -23.48 -2.10
N GLU A 15 9.89 -24.51 -1.74
CA GLU A 15 10.93 -24.44 -0.71
C GLU A 15 11.87 -23.24 -0.97
N ALA A 16 12.06 -22.41 0.04
CA ALA A 16 12.90 -21.22 -0.06
C ALA A 16 14.36 -21.64 -0.30
N LYS A 17 14.95 -21.19 -1.42
CA LYS A 17 16.35 -21.45 -1.77
C LYS A 17 17.29 -21.02 -0.62
N PRO A 18 18.26 -21.86 -0.21
CA PRO A 18 19.20 -21.51 0.85
C PRO A 18 20.03 -20.27 0.49
N VAL A 19 20.40 -19.49 1.52
CA VAL A 19 21.23 -18.29 1.34
C VAL A 19 22.69 -18.71 1.21
N VAL A 20 23.25 -18.54 0.01
CA VAL A 20 24.66 -18.78 -0.30
C VAL A 20 25.34 -17.46 -0.67
N ILE A 21 26.31 -17.05 0.14
CA ILE A 21 27.02 -15.76 0.07
C ILE A 21 28.43 -16.00 -0.46
N GLY A 22 28.74 -15.43 -1.63
CA GLY A 22 30.08 -15.41 -2.18
C GLY A 22 30.92 -14.29 -1.57
N LEU A 23 32.07 -14.62 -0.97
CA LEU A 23 33.08 -13.66 -0.57
C LEU A 23 34.16 -13.56 -1.65
N TYR A 24 34.10 -12.48 -2.43
CA TYR A 24 34.91 -12.28 -3.62
C TYR A 24 35.93 -11.15 -3.43
N GLY A 25 36.92 -11.11 -4.30
CA GLY A 25 37.96 -10.08 -4.33
C GLY A 25 39.23 -10.62 -4.96
N VAL A 26 40.14 -9.73 -5.34
CA VAL A 26 41.43 -10.09 -5.93
C VAL A 26 42.26 -11.01 -5.03
N PRO A 27 43.21 -11.79 -5.59
CA PRO A 27 44.21 -12.49 -4.79
C PRO A 27 44.88 -11.53 -3.81
N GLY A 28 44.97 -11.92 -2.53
CA GLY A 28 45.53 -11.07 -1.47
C GLY A 28 44.55 -10.09 -0.81
N SER A 29 43.28 -10.01 -1.24
CA SER A 29 42.28 -9.09 -0.65
C SER A 29 41.82 -9.42 0.79
N GLY A 30 42.37 -10.46 1.41
CA GLY A 30 42.02 -10.88 2.78
C GLY A 30 40.80 -11.80 2.92
N LYS A 31 40.32 -12.43 1.83
CA LYS A 31 39.16 -13.36 1.85
C LYS A 31 39.24 -14.41 2.95
N THR A 32 40.34 -15.17 3.02
CA THR A 32 40.51 -16.25 4.03
C THR A 32 40.54 -15.69 5.45
N THR A 33 41.17 -14.53 5.67
CA THR A 33 41.17 -13.84 6.97
C THR A 33 39.76 -13.44 7.38
N MET A 34 39.01 -12.83 6.47
CA MET A 34 37.62 -12.43 6.70
C MET A 34 36.71 -13.64 6.95
N LEU A 35 36.89 -14.75 6.21
CA LEU A 35 36.12 -15.98 6.42
C LEU A 35 36.34 -16.54 7.84
N ARG A 36 37.59 -16.56 8.33
CA ARG A 36 37.92 -16.99 9.69
C ARG A 36 37.31 -16.07 10.75
N TYR A 37 37.35 -14.76 10.52
CA TYR A 37 36.69 -13.79 11.38
C TYR A 37 35.19 -14.08 11.48
N LEU A 38 34.50 -14.21 10.34
CA LEU A 38 33.07 -14.47 10.27
C LEU A 38 32.71 -15.78 10.98
N ARG A 39 33.52 -16.83 10.81
CA ARG A 39 33.37 -18.11 11.53
C ARG A 39 33.40 -17.91 13.05
N SER A 40 34.35 -17.13 13.56
CA SER A 40 34.45 -16.88 15.00
C SER A 40 33.31 -16.00 15.53
N ARG A 41 32.87 -15.02 14.73
CA ARG A 41 31.90 -14.01 15.16
C ARG A 41 30.44 -14.45 15.04
N LEU A 42 30.09 -15.12 13.94
CA LEU A 42 28.71 -15.54 13.65
C LEU A 42 28.41 -16.94 14.18
N GLY A 43 29.46 -17.77 14.38
CA GLY A 43 29.32 -19.16 14.82
C GLY A 43 28.76 -20.09 13.75
N GLU A 44 28.80 -21.39 14.02
CA GLU A 44 28.43 -22.44 13.04
C GLU A 44 27.00 -23.00 13.22
N ALA A 45 26.25 -22.47 14.19
CA ALA A 45 24.86 -22.86 14.42
C ALA A 45 23.94 -22.39 13.28
N GLU A 46 24.20 -21.19 12.76
CA GLU A 46 23.36 -20.53 11.75
C GLU A 46 24.05 -20.39 10.39
N PHE A 47 25.37 -20.61 10.36
CA PHE A 47 26.21 -20.44 9.18
C PHE A 47 27.13 -21.66 8.95
N SER A 48 27.52 -21.85 7.70
CA SER A 48 28.62 -22.74 7.28
C SER A 48 29.65 -21.92 6.50
N PHE A 49 30.94 -22.25 6.65
CA PHE A 49 32.04 -21.45 6.13
C PHE A 49 32.98 -22.30 5.30
N HIS A 50 33.06 -22.01 4.01
CA HIS A 50 33.74 -22.84 3.02
C HIS A 50 34.85 -22.06 2.32
N GLU A 51 36.06 -22.61 2.34
CA GLU A 51 37.12 -22.13 1.47
C GLU A 51 36.96 -22.83 0.10
N GLY A 52 36.65 -22.07 -0.95
CA GLY A 52 36.23 -22.65 -2.23
C GLY A 52 37.27 -23.57 -2.85
N SER A 53 38.56 -23.22 -2.74
CA SER A 53 39.68 -24.05 -3.19
C SER A 53 39.84 -25.34 -2.39
N GLU A 54 39.58 -25.32 -1.07
CA GLU A 54 39.64 -26.51 -0.22
C GLU A 54 38.49 -27.45 -0.52
N THR A 55 37.29 -26.90 -0.77
CA THR A 55 36.10 -27.67 -1.12
C THR A 55 36.30 -28.41 -2.44
N ILE A 56 36.86 -27.73 -3.45
CA ILE A 56 37.21 -28.36 -4.74
C ILE A 56 38.30 -29.43 -4.55
N ALA A 57 39.33 -29.13 -3.75
CA ALA A 57 40.42 -30.08 -3.51
C ALA A 57 39.93 -31.36 -2.82
N ALA A 58 38.91 -31.27 -1.96
CA ALA A 58 38.31 -32.43 -1.29
C ALA A 58 37.58 -33.38 -2.27
N LEU A 59 37.20 -32.93 -3.47
CA LEU A 59 36.54 -33.75 -4.48
C LEU A 59 37.53 -34.58 -5.33
N VAL A 60 38.84 -34.35 -5.20
CA VAL A 60 39.87 -34.97 -6.05
C VAL A 60 40.94 -35.64 -5.19
N SER A 61 41.32 -36.89 -5.52
CA SER A 61 42.19 -37.73 -4.69
C SER A 61 43.59 -37.14 -4.43
N GLY A 62 44.14 -36.40 -5.40
CA GLY A 62 45.43 -35.70 -5.34
C GLY A 62 45.31 -34.20 -5.05
N GLY A 63 44.14 -33.74 -4.59
CA GLY A 63 43.92 -32.37 -4.13
C GLY A 63 44.02 -31.30 -5.23
N LEU A 64 44.41 -30.09 -4.85
CA LEU A 64 44.36 -28.92 -5.73
C LEU A 64 45.32 -29.02 -6.93
N ALA A 65 46.45 -29.72 -6.78
CA ALA A 65 47.42 -29.91 -7.86
C ALA A 65 46.83 -30.77 -8.99
N GLU A 66 46.10 -31.82 -8.64
CA GLU A 66 45.40 -32.67 -9.61
C GLU A 66 44.27 -31.90 -10.31
N PHE A 67 43.49 -31.12 -9.56
CA PHE A 67 42.50 -30.19 -10.13
C PHE A 67 43.12 -29.20 -11.13
N GLN A 68 44.27 -28.61 -10.82
CA GLN A 68 44.94 -27.66 -11.72
C GLN A 68 45.44 -28.33 -13.02
N SER A 69 45.79 -29.62 -12.96
CA SER A 69 46.21 -30.42 -14.11
C SER A 69 45.07 -30.99 -14.96
N ALA A 70 43.83 -30.92 -14.47
CA ALA A 70 42.65 -31.44 -15.16
C ALA A 70 42.24 -30.59 -16.39
N THR A 71 41.49 -31.20 -17.29
CA THR A 71 40.97 -30.52 -18.49
C THR A 71 40.04 -29.35 -18.10
N PRO A 72 39.86 -28.33 -18.96
CA PRO A 72 38.91 -27.25 -18.71
C PRO A 72 37.49 -27.75 -18.39
N GLU A 73 37.01 -28.78 -19.09
CA GLU A 73 35.69 -29.38 -18.89
C GLU A 73 35.57 -30.08 -17.54
N GLU A 74 36.59 -30.82 -17.12
CA GLU A 74 36.64 -31.47 -15.80
C GLU A 74 36.72 -30.44 -14.68
N ARG A 75 37.52 -29.38 -14.84
CA ARG A 75 37.60 -28.28 -13.87
C ARG A 75 36.25 -27.59 -13.69
N THR A 76 35.50 -27.38 -14.76
CA THR A 76 34.13 -26.85 -14.70
C THR A 76 33.22 -27.80 -13.93
N ARG A 77 33.18 -29.10 -14.28
CA ARG A 77 32.34 -30.09 -13.57
C ARG A 77 32.64 -30.18 -12.08
N LEU A 78 33.92 -30.14 -11.70
CA LEU A 78 34.35 -30.17 -10.30
C LEU A 78 33.94 -28.90 -9.54
N ARG A 79 34.00 -27.72 -10.17
CA ARG A 79 33.48 -26.47 -9.59
C ARG A 79 31.98 -26.54 -9.37
N GLU A 80 31.23 -27.00 -10.38
CA GLU A 80 29.78 -27.17 -10.31
C GLU A 80 29.39 -28.12 -9.17
N THR A 81 30.06 -29.27 -9.08
CA THR A 81 29.83 -30.26 -8.01
C THR A 81 30.13 -29.67 -6.62
N ALA A 82 31.20 -28.88 -6.49
CA ALA A 82 31.57 -28.26 -5.22
C ALA A 82 30.49 -27.27 -4.74
N ILE A 83 30.03 -26.36 -5.59
CA ILE A 83 29.02 -25.37 -5.20
C ILE A 83 27.65 -26.01 -4.96
N GLU A 84 27.30 -27.07 -5.71
CA GLU A 84 26.10 -27.88 -5.48
C GLU A 84 26.14 -28.55 -4.09
N SER A 85 27.27 -29.17 -3.73
CA SER A 85 27.43 -29.82 -2.42
C SER A 85 27.28 -28.83 -1.24
N ILE A 86 27.81 -27.61 -1.39
CA ILE A 86 27.65 -26.54 -0.39
C ILE A 86 26.18 -26.14 -0.27
N ALA A 87 25.47 -25.99 -1.40
CA ALA A 87 24.06 -25.64 -1.40
C ALA A 87 23.20 -26.71 -0.73
N GLU A 88 23.50 -28.00 -0.99
CA GLU A 88 22.81 -29.13 -0.37
C GLU A 88 23.05 -29.21 1.15
N GLU A 89 24.29 -29.00 1.61
CA GLU A 89 24.62 -28.94 3.03
C GLU A 89 23.92 -27.75 3.71
N SER A 90 23.91 -26.59 3.05
CA SER A 90 23.25 -25.38 3.51
C SER A 90 21.74 -25.60 3.66
N ASN A 91 21.10 -26.25 2.67
CA ASN A 91 19.68 -26.54 2.68
C ASN A 91 19.31 -27.56 3.76
N SER A 92 20.00 -28.71 3.81
CA SER A 92 19.73 -29.78 4.78
C SER A 92 20.00 -29.36 6.21
N GLY A 93 21.00 -28.50 6.44
CA GLY A 93 21.33 -27.96 7.75
C GLY A 93 20.51 -26.74 8.17
N GLY A 94 19.71 -26.14 7.30
CA GLY A 94 19.01 -24.87 7.57
C GLY A 94 19.95 -23.70 7.88
N ARG A 95 21.20 -23.75 7.38
CA ARG A 95 22.26 -22.77 7.63
C ARG A 95 22.53 -21.95 6.38
N SER A 96 22.96 -20.71 6.51
CA SER A 96 23.48 -19.94 5.39
C SER A 96 24.95 -20.29 5.09
N ALA A 97 25.34 -20.41 3.84
CA ALA A 97 26.73 -20.69 3.46
C ALA A 97 27.48 -19.39 3.13
N VAL A 98 28.72 -19.26 3.61
CA VAL A 98 29.68 -18.23 3.20
C VAL A 98 30.84 -18.93 2.51
N VAL A 99 31.08 -18.59 1.24
CA VAL A 99 32.03 -19.30 0.38
C VAL A 99 33.06 -18.32 -0.18
N THR A 100 34.35 -18.58 -0.01
CA THR A 100 35.38 -17.78 -0.71
C THR A 100 35.45 -18.16 -2.17
N GLY A 101 35.41 -17.16 -3.05
CA GLY A 101 35.40 -17.35 -4.49
C GLY A 101 36.37 -16.44 -5.23
N HIS A 102 36.69 -16.83 -6.46
CA HIS A 102 37.42 -16.02 -7.42
C HIS A 102 36.54 -15.87 -8.66
N PHE A 103 36.39 -14.66 -9.18
CA PHE A 103 35.66 -14.43 -10.42
C PHE A 103 36.57 -14.59 -11.64
N MET A 104 37.80 -14.09 -11.54
CA MET A 104 38.77 -14.04 -12.63
C MET A 104 40.18 -14.29 -12.08
N PHE A 105 40.98 -15.04 -12.84
CA PHE A 105 42.42 -15.15 -12.63
C PHE A 105 43.17 -14.44 -13.76
N TRP A 106 44.31 -13.87 -13.40
CA TRP A 106 45.15 -13.13 -14.32
C TRP A 106 46.51 -13.82 -14.38
N LEU A 107 46.89 -14.31 -15.55
CA LEU A 107 48.21 -14.91 -15.79
C LEU A 107 49.19 -13.83 -16.26
N GLU A 108 50.47 -14.04 -16.00
CA GLU A 108 51.52 -13.10 -16.39
C GLU A 108 51.58 -12.97 -17.92
N GLY A 109 51.30 -11.75 -18.45
CA GLY A 109 51.21 -11.46 -19.88
C GLY A 109 49.81 -11.56 -20.50
N ASP A 110 48.77 -11.89 -19.73
CA ASP A 110 47.39 -11.96 -20.22
C ASP A 110 46.68 -10.60 -20.07
N GLU A 111 46.18 -10.05 -21.18
CA GLU A 111 45.45 -8.77 -21.19
C GLU A 111 43.94 -8.94 -20.95
N ALA A 112 43.38 -10.14 -21.17
CA ALA A 112 41.93 -10.38 -21.10
C ALA A 112 41.47 -11.02 -19.78
N GLY A 113 42.36 -11.77 -19.12
CA GLY A 113 42.04 -12.50 -17.88
C GLY A 113 41.12 -13.70 -18.15
N GLN A 114 41.22 -14.72 -17.29
CA GLN A 114 40.40 -15.92 -17.40
C GLN A 114 39.27 -15.91 -16.37
N THR A 115 38.03 -15.78 -16.84
CA THR A 115 36.84 -15.96 -15.99
C THR A 115 36.71 -17.42 -15.56
N VAL A 116 36.34 -17.64 -14.30
CA VAL A 116 36.27 -18.99 -13.71
C VAL A 116 34.92 -19.35 -13.08
N HIS A 117 33.93 -18.47 -13.21
CA HIS A 117 32.55 -18.76 -12.81
C HIS A 117 31.90 -19.78 -13.76
N THR A 118 30.97 -20.55 -13.22
CA THR A 118 30.15 -21.54 -13.92
C THR A 118 28.68 -21.10 -13.94
N GLN A 119 27.85 -21.75 -14.76
CA GLN A 119 26.41 -21.48 -14.73
C GLN A 119 25.80 -21.84 -13.37
N ARG A 120 26.29 -22.91 -12.72
CA ARG A 120 25.83 -23.31 -11.38
C ARG A 120 26.14 -22.27 -10.31
N ASP A 121 27.27 -21.58 -10.39
CA ASP A 121 27.56 -20.47 -9.48
C ASP A 121 26.46 -19.40 -9.59
N LEU A 122 26.08 -19.04 -10.81
CA LEU A 122 25.04 -18.04 -11.07
C LEU A 122 23.64 -18.51 -10.61
N ASP A 123 23.39 -19.81 -10.71
CA ASP A 123 22.13 -20.42 -10.29
C ASP A 123 22.05 -20.61 -8.76
N ILE A 124 23.17 -20.72 -8.04
CA ILE A 124 23.23 -21.06 -6.61
C ILE A 124 23.48 -19.84 -5.73
N TYR A 125 24.46 -18.99 -6.05
CA TYR A 125 24.72 -17.80 -5.24
C TYR A 125 23.46 -16.94 -5.13
N THR A 126 23.22 -16.40 -3.94
CA THR A 126 22.13 -15.45 -3.69
C THR A 126 22.69 -14.05 -3.45
N HIS A 127 23.89 -13.97 -2.90
CA HIS A 127 24.58 -12.73 -2.60
C HIS A 127 26.07 -12.83 -2.91
N VAL A 128 26.70 -11.69 -3.21
CA VAL A 128 28.15 -11.54 -3.35
C VAL A 128 28.60 -10.30 -2.56
N ILE A 129 29.56 -10.49 -1.67
CA ILE A 129 30.30 -9.43 -0.99
C ILE A 129 31.69 -9.37 -1.64
N TYR A 130 32.00 -8.25 -2.30
CA TYR A 130 33.29 -8.00 -2.91
C TYR A 130 34.20 -7.18 -1.99
N LEU A 131 35.33 -7.75 -1.58
CA LEU A 131 36.34 -7.07 -0.78
C LEU A 131 37.19 -6.17 -1.69
N ASP A 132 36.85 -4.89 -1.71
CA ASP A 132 37.39 -3.90 -2.65
C ASP A 132 38.70 -3.32 -2.13
N THR A 133 39.83 -3.87 -2.58
CA THR A 133 41.16 -3.49 -2.12
C THR A 133 41.76 -2.42 -3.04
N PRO A 134 42.26 -1.27 -2.53
CA PRO A 134 42.84 -0.22 -3.36
C PRO A 134 43.91 -0.76 -4.32
N PRO A 135 43.90 -0.33 -5.59
CA PRO A 135 44.90 -0.72 -6.59
C PRO A 135 46.36 -0.39 -6.21
N GLU A 136 46.56 0.50 -5.24
CA GLU A 136 47.86 0.88 -4.70
C GLU A 136 48.47 -0.22 -3.82
N THR A 137 47.63 -0.93 -3.07
CA THR A 137 48.02 -2.05 -2.21
C THR A 137 48.42 -3.28 -3.03
N ILE A 138 47.93 -3.38 -4.27
CA ILE A 138 48.24 -4.50 -5.18
C ILE A 138 48.65 -3.94 -6.55
N ALA A 139 49.87 -3.40 -6.61
CA ALA A 139 50.43 -2.66 -7.74
C ALA A 139 50.37 -3.40 -9.10
N ILE A 140 50.19 -4.72 -9.10
CA ILE A 140 50.18 -5.59 -10.29
C ILE A 140 48.82 -5.58 -11.02
N TRP A 141 47.69 -5.34 -10.35
CA TRP A 141 46.34 -5.64 -10.90
C TRP A 141 45.46 -4.42 -11.25
N ARG A 142 46.08 -3.24 -11.42
CA ARG A 142 45.41 -1.93 -11.38
C ARG A 142 44.28 -1.68 -12.39
N ARG A 143 44.46 -2.06 -13.66
CA ARG A 143 43.44 -1.85 -14.72
C ARG A 143 42.49 -3.04 -14.87
N LEU A 144 42.99 -4.22 -14.53
CA LEU A 144 42.35 -5.49 -14.78
C LEU A 144 41.24 -5.77 -13.75
N ASP A 145 41.48 -5.43 -12.48
CA ASP A 145 40.51 -5.60 -11.38
C ASP A 145 39.23 -4.74 -11.53
N ALA A 146 39.38 -3.48 -11.98
CA ALA A 146 38.24 -2.59 -12.20
C ALA A 146 37.26 -3.14 -13.26
N SER A 147 37.78 -3.82 -14.27
CA SER A 147 36.99 -4.51 -15.31
C SER A 147 36.26 -5.72 -14.74
N GLY A 148 36.98 -6.61 -14.04
CA GLY A 148 36.41 -7.84 -13.47
C GLY A 148 35.30 -7.58 -12.44
N LYS A 149 35.46 -6.58 -11.57
CA LYS A 149 34.43 -6.18 -10.59
C LYS A 149 33.14 -5.69 -11.27
N SER A 150 33.29 -4.85 -12.29
CA SER A 150 32.15 -4.30 -13.04
C SER A 150 31.39 -5.40 -13.78
N GLU A 151 32.13 -6.33 -14.40
CA GLU A 151 31.54 -7.48 -15.07
C GLU A 151 30.80 -8.41 -14.10
N LEU A 152 31.41 -8.76 -12.96
CA LEU A 152 30.76 -9.57 -11.92
C LEU A 152 29.48 -8.91 -11.42
N ARG A 153 29.49 -7.59 -11.18
CA ARG A 153 28.30 -6.83 -10.77
C ARG A 153 27.18 -6.95 -11.81
N ARG A 154 27.50 -6.79 -13.09
CA ARG A 154 26.55 -6.93 -14.20
C ARG A 154 25.98 -8.35 -14.28
N LEU A 155 26.83 -9.37 -14.13
CA LEU A 155 26.41 -10.77 -14.09
C LEU A 155 25.49 -11.06 -12.91
N CYS A 156 25.85 -10.60 -11.71
CA CYS A 156 25.02 -10.75 -10.52
C CYS A 156 23.64 -10.13 -10.72
N ARG A 157 23.57 -8.92 -11.28
CA ARG A 157 22.32 -8.24 -11.60
C ARG A 157 21.45 -9.06 -12.56
N ASN A 158 22.03 -9.59 -13.62
CA ASN A 158 21.29 -10.36 -14.63
C ASN A 158 20.77 -11.71 -14.12
N HIS A 159 21.39 -12.27 -13.08
CA HIS A 159 21.01 -13.56 -12.48
C HIS A 159 20.28 -13.41 -11.14
N GLY A 160 19.92 -12.19 -10.74
CA GLY A 160 19.18 -11.95 -9.51
C GLY A 160 19.97 -12.23 -8.22
N ILE A 161 21.29 -12.07 -8.29
CA ILE A 161 22.24 -12.16 -7.16
C ILE A 161 22.48 -10.75 -6.64
N LEU A 162 22.32 -10.54 -5.33
CA LEU A 162 22.58 -9.24 -4.72
C LEU A 162 24.10 -9.03 -4.57
N PHE A 163 24.61 -7.93 -5.09
CA PHE A 163 26.02 -7.59 -5.07
C PHE A 163 26.28 -6.38 -4.17
N THR A 164 27.32 -6.45 -3.34
CA THR A 164 27.84 -5.27 -2.62
C THR A 164 29.36 -5.27 -2.57
N ALA A 165 29.99 -4.11 -2.70
CA ALA A 165 31.43 -3.92 -2.53
C ALA A 165 31.74 -3.22 -1.20
N VAL A 166 32.74 -3.73 -0.48
CA VAL A 166 33.20 -3.15 0.79
C VAL A 166 34.64 -2.68 0.63
N SER A 167 34.85 -1.36 0.74
CA SER A 167 36.16 -0.71 0.62
C SER A 167 37.15 -1.20 1.68
N HIS A 168 38.41 -1.37 1.31
CA HIS A 168 39.47 -1.80 2.21
C HIS A 168 40.06 -0.63 3.04
N PRO A 169 40.44 -0.86 4.31
CA PRO A 169 40.25 -2.10 5.07
C PRO A 169 38.76 -2.36 5.33
N ALA A 170 38.28 -3.52 4.89
CA ALA A 170 36.88 -3.87 5.00
C ALA A 170 36.56 -4.06 6.48
N PRO A 171 35.71 -3.22 7.09
CA PRO A 171 35.45 -3.36 8.51
C PRO A 171 34.78 -4.71 8.75
N GLU A 172 35.43 -5.58 9.52
CA GLU A 172 34.99 -6.96 9.74
C GLU A 172 33.55 -7.02 10.27
N MET A 173 33.21 -6.06 11.15
CA MET A 173 31.85 -5.88 11.68
C MET A 173 30.82 -5.53 10.59
N THR A 174 31.20 -4.79 9.55
CA THR A 174 30.31 -4.47 8.42
C THR A 174 30.01 -5.71 7.59
N VAL A 175 31.03 -6.51 7.28
CA VAL A 175 30.84 -7.77 6.54
C VAL A 175 30.00 -8.76 7.34
N ALA A 176 30.20 -8.85 8.66
CA ALA A 176 29.38 -9.67 9.54
C ALA A 176 27.92 -9.19 9.59
N ALA A 177 27.69 -7.87 9.67
CA ALA A 177 26.35 -7.29 9.65
C ALA A 177 25.62 -7.57 8.32
N LEU A 178 26.32 -7.46 7.18
CA LEU A 178 25.78 -7.82 5.86
C LEU A 178 25.42 -9.31 5.77
N ALA A 179 26.28 -10.20 6.26
CA ALA A 179 25.99 -11.64 6.26
C ALA A 179 24.75 -11.99 7.10
N MET A 180 24.60 -11.36 8.27
CA MET A 180 23.39 -11.49 9.10
C MET A 180 22.14 -10.92 8.41
N ASP A 181 22.27 -9.75 7.77
CA ASP A 181 21.20 -9.11 7.00
C ASP A 181 20.70 -10.04 5.88
N PHE A 182 21.61 -10.59 5.08
CA PHE A 182 21.30 -11.49 3.96
C PHE A 182 20.62 -12.77 4.40
N ARG A 183 21.02 -13.34 5.55
CA ARG A 183 20.36 -14.50 6.12
C ARG A 183 18.94 -14.19 6.60
N ARG A 184 18.76 -13.09 7.33
CA ARG A 184 17.52 -12.80 8.05
C ARG A 184 16.43 -12.27 7.13
N HIS A 185 16.80 -11.52 6.11
CA HIS A 185 15.82 -10.75 5.36
C HIS A 185 15.09 -11.58 4.29
N THR A 186 13.78 -11.65 4.47
CA THR A 186 12.81 -12.10 3.46
C THR A 186 11.79 -10.99 3.19
N GLU A 187 10.89 -11.19 2.22
CA GLU A 187 9.77 -10.27 1.97
C GLU A 187 8.82 -10.18 3.19
N GLU A 188 8.58 -11.30 3.88
CA GLU A 188 7.75 -11.34 5.09
C GLU A 188 8.41 -10.58 6.24
N TYR A 189 9.69 -10.84 6.50
CA TYR A 189 10.43 -10.11 7.53
C TYR A 189 10.47 -8.62 7.24
N ASN A 190 10.68 -8.25 5.97
CA ASN A 190 10.65 -6.86 5.51
C ASN A 190 9.31 -6.18 5.83
N LEU A 191 8.20 -6.86 5.54
CA LEU A 191 6.86 -6.33 5.82
C LEU A 191 6.59 -6.19 7.32
N VAL A 192 7.03 -7.15 8.14
CA VAL A 192 6.92 -7.07 9.61
C VAL A 192 7.66 -5.85 10.14
N CYS A 193 8.89 -5.61 9.68
CA CYS A 193 9.67 -4.44 10.07
C CYS A 193 9.01 -3.12 9.64
N ALA A 194 8.49 -3.05 8.41
CA ALA A 194 7.78 -1.86 7.92
C ALA A 194 6.52 -1.56 8.75
N LYS A 195 5.70 -2.58 9.05
CA LYS A 195 4.51 -2.42 9.91
C LYS A 195 4.88 -2.03 11.32
N ALA A 196 5.95 -2.59 11.89
CA ALA A 196 6.43 -2.24 13.22
C ALA A 196 6.87 -0.78 13.30
N GLN A 197 7.54 -0.25 12.26
CA GLN A 197 7.92 1.17 12.22
C GLN A 197 6.67 2.07 12.17
N LEU A 198 5.68 1.72 11.36
CA LEU A 198 4.42 2.46 11.29
C LEU A 198 3.64 2.38 12.61
N GLY A 199 3.56 1.21 13.23
CA GLY A 199 2.93 1.03 14.54
C GLY A 199 3.58 1.92 15.60
N ALA A 200 4.92 1.94 15.67
CA ALA A 200 5.63 2.81 16.60
C ALA A 200 5.35 4.32 16.39
N ILE A 201 5.12 4.75 15.13
CA ILE A 201 4.71 6.13 14.83
C ILE A 201 3.31 6.42 15.39
N LEU A 202 2.38 5.49 15.25
CA LEU A 202 1.00 5.63 15.73
C LEU A 202 0.91 5.54 17.25
N ASP A 203 1.67 4.65 17.87
CA ASP A 203 1.74 4.48 19.32
C ASP A 203 2.38 5.70 20.01
N ALA A 204 3.36 6.34 19.34
CA ALA A 204 3.95 7.59 19.80
C ALA A 204 3.05 8.81 19.58
N HIS A 205 1.93 8.65 18.87
CA HIS A 205 1.02 9.75 18.59
C HIS A 205 0.18 10.07 19.83
N GLN A 206 0.22 11.33 20.29
CA GLN A 206 -0.40 11.76 21.57
C GLN A 206 -1.90 11.41 21.69
N SER A 207 -2.58 11.36 20.55
CA SER A 207 -4.04 11.21 20.46
C SER A 207 -4.42 9.93 19.68
N GLN A 208 -3.68 8.83 19.89
CA GLN A 208 -3.87 7.56 19.15
C GLN A 208 -5.34 7.09 19.14
N ASP A 209 -6.04 7.18 20.27
CA ASP A 209 -7.43 6.74 20.40
C ASP A 209 -8.44 7.63 19.66
N THR A 210 -8.05 8.86 19.27
CA THR A 210 -8.92 9.80 18.56
C THR A 210 -8.59 9.92 17.08
N LEU A 211 -7.57 9.20 16.59
CA LEU A 211 -7.21 9.17 15.18
C LEU A 211 -8.36 8.67 14.32
N GLN A 212 -8.60 9.38 13.22
CA GLN A 212 -9.73 9.14 12.32
C GLN A 212 -9.32 9.10 10.86
N THR A 213 -8.28 9.86 10.49
CA THR A 213 -7.83 10.01 9.10
C THR A 213 -6.32 9.83 9.02
N ALA A 214 -5.85 9.09 8.03
CA ALA A 214 -4.44 8.98 7.71
C ALA A 214 -4.17 9.55 6.31
N LEU A 215 -3.22 10.48 6.22
CA LEU A 215 -2.67 10.94 4.95
C LEU A 215 -1.40 10.13 4.68
N VAL A 216 -1.44 9.31 3.63
CA VAL A 216 -0.33 8.47 3.19
C VAL A 216 0.23 9.08 1.92
N LEU A 217 1.45 9.60 2.00
CA LEU A 217 2.04 10.36 0.90
C LEU A 217 3.30 9.67 0.40
N ASP A 218 3.39 9.42 -0.91
CA ASP A 218 4.70 9.24 -1.51
C ASP A 218 5.50 10.55 -1.41
N ALA A 219 6.81 10.47 -1.60
CA ALA A 219 7.71 11.58 -1.37
C ALA A 219 8.19 12.20 -2.69
N ASP A 220 9.05 11.49 -3.42
CA ASP A 220 9.66 11.95 -4.66
C ASP A 220 8.56 12.26 -5.69
N ARG A 221 8.64 13.43 -6.36
CA ARG A 221 7.65 13.88 -7.37
C ARG A 221 6.20 14.01 -6.89
N THR A 222 5.95 13.79 -5.60
CA THR A 222 4.64 13.88 -4.95
C THR A 222 4.59 15.07 -4.00
N LEU A 223 5.57 15.17 -3.10
CA LEU A 223 5.72 16.30 -2.17
C LEU A 223 6.53 17.47 -2.77
N ALA A 224 7.42 17.16 -3.70
CA ALA A 224 8.32 18.09 -4.39
C ALA A 224 8.48 17.64 -5.84
N ALA A 225 8.99 18.50 -6.73
CA ALA A 225 9.20 18.13 -8.14
C ALA A 225 10.44 17.23 -8.32
N GLU A 226 11.38 17.32 -7.38
CA GLU A 226 12.64 16.62 -7.42
C GLU A 226 12.50 15.12 -7.09
N ASP A 227 13.46 14.34 -7.59
CA ASP A 227 13.66 12.93 -7.26
C ASP A 227 14.92 12.84 -6.38
N ALA A 228 14.73 12.71 -5.06
CA ALA A 228 15.80 12.76 -4.08
C ALA A 228 16.82 11.64 -4.28
N GLY A 229 16.38 10.45 -4.70
CA GLY A 229 17.27 9.33 -5.02
C GLY A 229 18.20 9.64 -6.19
N THR A 230 17.67 10.27 -7.24
CA THR A 230 18.45 10.71 -8.40
C THR A 230 19.46 11.79 -7.99
N LEU A 231 19.02 12.81 -7.24
CA LEU A 231 19.90 13.88 -6.75
C LEU A 231 21.03 13.33 -5.88
N PHE A 232 20.72 12.37 -5.01
CA PHE A 232 21.72 11.70 -4.16
C PHE A 232 22.78 11.00 -5.01
N CYS A 233 22.36 10.17 -5.98
CA CYS A 233 23.30 9.49 -6.87
C CYS A 233 24.16 10.48 -7.68
N ASP A 234 23.59 11.58 -8.15
CA ASP A 234 24.31 12.62 -8.90
C ASP A 234 25.36 13.32 -8.02
N MET A 235 25.07 13.61 -6.76
CA MET A 235 26.02 14.20 -5.82
C MET A 235 27.19 13.27 -5.53
N VAL A 236 26.91 12.01 -5.20
CA VAL A 236 27.96 11.02 -4.96
C VAL A 236 28.86 10.86 -6.19
N THR A 237 28.28 10.85 -7.40
CA THR A 237 29.04 10.73 -8.65
C THR A 237 29.95 11.95 -8.89
N LYS A 238 29.52 13.16 -8.54
CA LYS A 238 30.32 14.39 -8.68
C LYS A 238 31.48 14.45 -7.69
N SER A 239 31.31 13.85 -6.51
CA SER A 239 32.34 13.83 -5.45
C SER A 239 33.40 12.74 -5.65
N ALA A 240 33.21 11.82 -6.61
CA ALA A 240 34.17 10.77 -6.92
C ALA A 240 35.35 11.29 -7.78
N PRO A 241 36.61 10.87 -7.52
CA PRO A 241 37.78 11.32 -8.28
C PRO A 241 37.70 10.93 -9.78
N GLN A 242 38.09 11.88 -10.65
CA GLN A 242 37.92 11.85 -12.12
C GLN A 242 38.72 10.77 -12.89
N HIS A 243 39.33 9.79 -12.22
CA HIS A 243 40.25 8.82 -12.83
C HIS A 243 39.63 7.46 -13.21
N ALA A 244 38.32 7.28 -13.10
CA ALA A 244 37.66 6.05 -13.53
C ALA A 244 36.96 6.26 -14.88
N GLU A 245 37.53 5.71 -15.96
CA GLU A 245 36.86 5.61 -17.27
C GLU A 245 35.63 4.69 -17.16
N ASN A 246 34.48 5.19 -17.63
CA ASN A 246 33.14 4.57 -17.68
C ASN A 246 32.59 3.79 -16.44
N PRO A 247 32.40 4.43 -15.27
CA PRO A 247 31.70 3.86 -14.11
C PRO A 247 30.19 4.17 -14.09
N LYS A 248 29.71 5.01 -15.01
CA LYS A 248 28.41 5.68 -14.90
C LYS A 248 27.19 4.78 -15.06
N ASP A 249 27.31 3.67 -15.80
CA ASP A 249 26.12 2.88 -16.15
C ASP A 249 25.79 1.81 -15.09
N ASP A 250 26.80 1.16 -14.50
CA ASP A 250 26.58 0.02 -13.60
C ASP A 250 26.26 0.40 -12.15
N ARG A 251 26.32 1.68 -11.76
CA ARG A 251 25.93 2.13 -10.41
C ARG A 251 24.66 2.98 -10.38
N SER A 252 24.09 3.27 -11.56
CA SER A 252 22.87 4.06 -11.66
C SER A 252 21.65 3.27 -11.20
N LEU A 253 20.80 3.87 -10.36
CA LEU A 253 19.49 3.33 -10.02
C LEU A 253 18.62 3.12 -11.27
N LYS A 254 18.76 3.99 -12.27
CA LYS A 254 18.01 3.87 -13.53
C LYS A 254 18.35 2.57 -14.26
N THR A 255 19.64 2.24 -14.35
CA THR A 255 20.12 1.01 -15.00
C THR A 255 19.76 -0.22 -14.17
N LEU A 256 19.74 -0.11 -12.84
CA LEU A 256 19.28 -1.17 -11.94
C LEU A 256 17.80 -1.53 -12.19
N PHE A 257 16.89 -0.56 -12.14
CA PHE A 257 15.45 -0.82 -12.33
C PHE A 257 15.08 -1.14 -13.78
N ALA A 258 15.92 -0.79 -14.76
CA ALA A 258 15.76 -1.18 -16.16
C ALA A 258 16.30 -2.60 -16.46
N SER A 259 17.00 -3.23 -15.53
CA SER A 259 17.53 -4.58 -15.67
C SER A 259 16.43 -5.65 -15.48
N PRO A 260 16.74 -6.94 -15.67
CA PRO A 260 15.80 -8.03 -15.40
C PRO A 260 15.24 -8.05 -13.96
N LEU A 261 15.91 -7.40 -13.00
CA LEU A 261 15.40 -7.23 -11.64
C LEU A 261 14.12 -6.37 -11.57
N GLY A 262 13.88 -5.49 -12.55
CA GLY A 262 12.72 -4.61 -12.59
C GLY A 262 12.53 -3.85 -11.28
N TYR A 263 11.28 -3.78 -10.81
CA TYR A 263 10.89 -3.20 -9.52
C TYR A 263 10.58 -4.28 -8.47
N THR A 264 11.37 -5.35 -8.42
CA THR A 264 11.19 -6.44 -7.44
C THR A 264 11.78 -6.08 -6.08
N TYR A 265 11.43 -6.84 -5.04
CA TYR A 265 12.06 -6.76 -3.72
C TYR A 265 13.59 -6.79 -3.78
N LYS A 266 14.15 -7.71 -4.58
CA LYS A 266 15.61 -7.80 -4.81
C LYS A 266 16.18 -6.52 -5.43
N ALA A 267 15.47 -5.88 -6.36
CA ALA A 267 15.90 -4.60 -6.94
C ALA A 267 16.01 -3.52 -5.87
N PHE A 268 15.03 -3.40 -4.98
CA PHE A 268 15.06 -2.42 -3.89
C PHE A 268 16.14 -2.74 -2.85
N ARG A 269 16.38 -4.02 -2.54
CA ARG A 269 17.52 -4.44 -1.70
C ARG A 269 18.86 -4.09 -2.35
N GLN A 270 18.99 -4.32 -3.66
CA GLN A 270 20.18 -3.96 -4.41
C GLN A 270 20.41 -2.44 -4.43
N ALA A 271 19.34 -1.64 -4.55
CA ALA A 271 19.42 -0.18 -4.48
C ALA A 271 19.95 0.29 -3.11
N MET A 272 19.43 -0.29 -2.02
CA MET A 272 19.93 -0.02 -0.67
C MET A 272 21.42 -0.37 -0.53
N LEU A 273 21.85 -1.53 -1.05
CA LEU A 273 23.26 -1.92 -1.02
C LEU A 273 24.15 -0.95 -1.80
N LEU A 274 23.68 -0.41 -2.93
CA LEU A 274 24.41 0.62 -3.68
C LEU A 274 24.59 1.90 -2.87
N CYS A 275 23.62 2.26 -2.02
CA CYS A 275 23.76 3.40 -1.11
C CYS A 275 24.79 3.15 -0.01
N GLU A 276 24.85 1.92 0.54
CA GLU A 276 25.88 1.55 1.53
C GLU A 276 27.30 1.53 0.95
N GLU A 277 27.46 1.15 -0.32
CA GLU A 277 28.77 1.18 -1.00
C GLU A 277 29.34 2.60 -1.12
N GLN A 278 28.47 3.60 -1.19
CA GLN A 278 28.80 4.93 -1.69
C GLN A 278 29.28 5.90 -0.62
N SER A 279 29.06 5.63 0.68
CA SER A 279 29.38 6.58 1.73
C SER A 279 29.52 5.93 3.11
N GLY A 280 30.50 6.38 3.88
CA GLY A 280 30.49 6.16 5.34
C GLY A 280 29.27 6.83 5.99
N HIS A 281 28.96 6.51 7.25
CA HIS A 281 27.77 7.06 7.93
C HIS A 281 27.73 8.59 7.96
N ALA A 282 28.87 9.24 8.20
CA ALA A 282 28.96 10.70 8.25
C ALA A 282 28.81 11.33 6.87
N GLU A 283 29.51 10.79 5.86
CA GLU A 283 29.40 11.24 4.46
C GLU A 283 27.98 11.09 3.93
N PHE A 284 27.32 9.97 4.24
CA PHE A 284 25.93 9.74 3.87
C PHE A 284 25.01 10.83 4.42
N ASP A 285 25.13 11.18 5.70
CA ASP A 285 24.31 12.23 6.31
C ASP A 285 24.60 13.61 5.71
N THR A 286 25.88 13.93 5.44
CA THR A 286 26.27 15.17 4.75
C THR A 286 25.65 15.25 3.35
N THR A 287 25.74 14.18 2.55
CA THR A 287 25.09 14.15 1.23
C THR A 287 23.57 14.26 1.36
N CYS A 288 22.95 13.61 2.35
CA CYS A 288 21.51 13.77 2.58
C CYS A 288 21.12 15.22 2.92
N GLN A 289 21.92 15.93 3.71
CA GLN A 289 21.69 17.35 4.03
C GLN A 289 21.81 18.24 2.79
N GLU A 290 22.83 18.00 1.95
CA GLU A 290 22.99 18.72 0.68
C GLU A 290 21.80 18.47 -0.25
N VAL A 291 21.38 17.21 -0.44
CA VAL A 291 20.19 16.88 -1.26
C VAL A 291 18.96 17.58 -0.70
N ALA A 292 18.71 17.49 0.62
CA ALA A 292 17.57 18.13 1.25
C ALA A 292 17.57 19.67 1.09
N SER A 293 18.76 20.28 0.96
CA SER A 293 18.87 21.72 0.69
C SER A 293 18.33 22.10 -0.69
N LEU A 294 18.46 21.22 -1.69
CA LEU A 294 18.01 21.42 -3.07
C LEU A 294 16.52 21.11 -3.29
N VAL A 295 15.91 20.31 -2.43
CA VAL A 295 14.50 19.93 -2.56
C VAL A 295 13.59 21.03 -2.01
N ALA A 296 12.57 21.38 -2.80
CA ALA A 296 11.56 22.36 -2.45
C ALA A 296 10.15 21.73 -2.50
N LEU A 297 9.45 21.73 -1.36
CA LEU A 297 8.08 21.24 -1.30
C LEU A 297 7.15 22.10 -2.14
N TYR A 298 6.17 21.47 -2.80
CA TYR A 298 5.11 22.19 -3.48
C TYR A 298 4.34 23.06 -2.46
N PRO A 299 4.11 24.36 -2.74
CA PRO A 299 3.47 25.28 -1.81
C PRO A 299 2.09 24.80 -1.32
N GLU A 300 1.28 24.25 -2.20
CA GLU A 300 -0.07 23.78 -1.87
C GLU A 300 -0.04 22.51 -1.01
N MET A 301 0.90 21.60 -1.27
CA MET A 301 1.12 20.43 -0.43
C MET A 301 1.62 20.83 0.97
N LEU A 302 2.58 21.76 1.03
CA LEU A 302 3.07 22.33 2.29
C LEU A 302 1.94 22.97 3.09
N SER A 303 1.05 23.72 2.42
CA SER A 303 -0.14 24.31 3.06
C SER A 303 -1.07 23.25 3.66
N LEU A 304 -1.38 22.19 2.91
CA LEU A 304 -2.22 21.10 3.39
C LEU A 304 -1.61 20.40 4.62
N LEU A 305 -0.31 20.07 4.57
CA LEU A 305 0.39 19.39 5.67
C LEU A 305 0.51 20.29 6.92
N LYS A 306 0.72 21.59 6.74
CA LYS A 306 0.69 22.56 7.86
C LYS A 306 -0.68 22.64 8.51
N GLN A 307 -1.76 22.62 7.71
CA GLN A 307 -3.13 22.60 8.23
C GLN A 307 -3.43 21.29 8.97
N ALA A 308 -3.02 20.13 8.44
CA ALA A 308 -3.14 18.86 9.13
C ALA A 308 -2.42 18.85 10.50
N GLY A 309 -1.32 19.59 10.62
CA GLY A 309 -0.56 19.74 11.86
C GLY A 309 -1.09 20.78 12.85
N GLN A 310 -2.12 21.55 12.52
CA GLN A 310 -2.71 22.54 13.44
C GLN A 310 -3.42 21.86 14.62
N PRO A 311 -3.53 22.52 15.79
CA PRO A 311 -4.20 21.95 16.97
C PRO A 311 -5.62 21.42 16.68
N GLU A 312 -6.35 22.06 15.76
CA GLU A 312 -7.71 21.66 15.38
C GLU A 312 -7.78 20.28 14.71
N HIS A 313 -6.71 19.86 14.02
CA HIS A 313 -6.63 18.64 13.20
C HIS A 313 -5.66 17.59 13.72
N ARG A 314 -4.61 18.01 14.45
CA ARG A 314 -3.51 17.14 14.88
C ARG A 314 -3.96 15.99 15.78
N ASP A 315 -5.11 16.09 16.44
CA ASP A 315 -5.65 15.01 17.29
C ASP A 315 -6.33 13.88 16.51
N HIS A 316 -6.84 14.15 15.30
CA HIS A 316 -7.64 13.18 14.54
C HIS A 316 -7.09 12.88 13.14
N VAL A 317 -6.05 13.59 12.69
CA VAL A 317 -5.35 13.39 11.42
C VAL A 317 -3.89 13.06 11.68
N VAL A 318 -3.41 11.96 11.10
CA VAL A 318 -1.98 11.61 11.05
C VAL A 318 -1.47 11.70 9.61
N ALA A 319 -0.32 12.32 9.40
CA ALA A 319 0.33 12.39 8.10
C ALA A 319 1.62 11.58 8.11
N VAL A 320 1.75 10.64 7.16
CA VAL A 320 2.89 9.74 7.04
C VAL A 320 3.38 9.71 5.60
N VAL A 321 4.65 10.04 5.41
CA VAL A 321 5.36 9.86 4.15
C VAL A 321 5.82 8.40 4.05
N VAL A 322 5.44 7.72 2.97
CA VAL A 322 5.77 6.32 2.70
C VAL A 322 6.61 6.28 1.41
N THR A 323 7.93 6.25 1.57
CA THR A 323 8.88 6.50 0.47
C THR A 323 9.73 5.28 0.13
N CYS A 324 9.91 5.03 -1.17
CA CYS A 324 10.94 4.13 -1.70
C CYS A 324 12.31 4.78 -1.87
N GLY A 325 12.37 6.11 -1.76
CA GLY A 325 13.61 6.86 -1.70
C GLY A 325 14.27 6.80 -0.32
N LEU A 326 15.28 7.64 -0.12
CA LEU A 326 16.06 7.70 1.11
C LEU A 326 15.27 8.38 2.23
N ARG A 327 14.87 7.61 3.27
CA ARG A 327 14.16 8.11 4.44
C ARG A 327 14.81 9.37 5.02
N ARG A 328 16.13 9.33 5.19
CA ARG A 328 16.89 10.40 5.85
C ARG A 328 16.79 11.74 5.13
N VAL A 329 16.81 11.74 3.80
CA VAL A 329 16.63 12.97 3.01
C VAL A 329 15.27 13.58 3.30
N TRP A 330 14.21 12.76 3.30
CA TRP A 330 12.85 13.24 3.52
C TRP A 330 12.59 13.70 4.94
N GLU A 331 13.22 13.08 5.94
CA GLU A 331 13.22 13.61 7.32
C GLU A 331 13.82 15.02 7.38
N LEU A 332 14.94 15.26 6.68
CA LEU A 332 15.60 16.57 6.63
C LEU A 332 14.79 17.61 5.84
N VAL A 333 14.16 17.22 4.73
CA VAL A 333 13.26 18.10 3.95
C VAL A 333 12.07 18.54 4.79
N LEU A 334 11.43 17.61 5.53
CA LEU A 334 10.32 17.93 6.43
C LEU A 334 10.78 18.79 7.61
N ALA A 335 11.97 18.55 8.16
CA ALA A 335 12.55 19.37 9.21
C ALA A 335 12.76 20.83 8.76
N LYS A 336 13.36 21.02 7.58
CA LYS A 336 13.54 22.33 6.95
C LYS A 336 12.20 23.06 6.75
N ALA A 337 11.12 22.32 6.50
CA ALA A 337 9.78 22.86 6.33
C ALA A 337 9.01 23.10 7.64
N GLY A 338 9.57 22.72 8.79
CA GLY A 338 8.92 22.80 10.11
C GLY A 338 7.82 21.75 10.32
N LEU A 339 7.93 20.59 9.66
CA LEU A 339 6.91 19.52 9.65
C LEU A 339 7.32 18.25 10.41
N SER A 340 8.55 18.14 10.95
CA SER A 340 9.04 16.91 11.58
C SER A 340 8.20 16.42 12.77
N ASP A 341 7.49 17.32 13.44
CA ASP A 341 6.66 16.99 14.59
C ASP A 341 5.27 16.49 14.19
N THR A 342 4.81 16.81 12.98
CA THR A 342 3.45 16.56 12.50
C THR A 342 3.38 15.53 11.38
N VAL A 343 4.45 15.42 10.58
CA VAL A 343 4.56 14.49 9.47
C VAL A 343 5.72 13.54 9.75
N LYS A 344 5.45 12.23 9.78
CA LYS A 344 6.47 11.20 10.01
C LYS A 344 6.85 10.48 8.72
N VAL A 345 8.02 9.87 8.69
CA VAL A 345 8.54 9.17 7.49
C VAL A 345 8.71 7.68 7.80
N VAL A 346 8.07 6.86 6.96
CA VAL A 346 8.28 5.41 6.87
C VAL A 346 8.98 5.16 5.55
N GLY A 347 10.24 4.73 5.63
CA GLY A 347 11.09 4.50 4.46
C GLY A 347 12.36 3.81 4.88
N GLY A 348 13.03 3.22 3.89
CA GLY A 348 14.36 2.63 4.07
C GLY A 348 15.44 3.52 3.48
N GLY A 349 16.51 2.87 3.03
CA GLY A 349 17.64 3.52 2.37
C GLY A 349 18.98 2.94 2.80
N ARG A 350 19.01 2.32 3.99
CA ARG A 350 20.19 1.71 4.59
C ARG A 350 19.90 0.33 5.18
N VAL A 351 20.95 -0.48 5.37
CA VAL A 351 20.83 -1.77 6.08
C VAL A 351 20.28 -1.55 7.49
N LEU A 352 20.73 -0.48 8.15
CA LEU A 352 20.27 -0.11 9.50
C LEU A 352 18.78 0.22 9.59
N ASP A 353 18.13 0.54 8.48
CA ASP A 353 16.69 0.82 8.46
C ASP A 353 15.85 -0.46 8.54
N LYS A 354 16.47 -1.65 8.40
CA LYS A 354 15.88 -2.99 8.58
C LYS A 354 14.80 -3.39 7.58
N PHE A 355 14.50 -2.58 6.57
CA PHE A 355 13.59 -2.94 5.49
C PHE A 355 13.80 -2.02 4.28
N VAL A 356 13.25 -2.43 3.14
CA VAL A 356 13.12 -1.63 1.92
C VAL A 356 11.65 -1.46 1.57
N MET A 357 11.32 -0.31 1.00
CA MET A 357 9.94 0.04 0.64
C MET A 357 9.67 -0.32 -0.82
N THR A 358 8.86 -1.35 -1.04
CA THR A 358 8.37 -1.77 -2.35
C THR A 358 6.91 -1.32 -2.54
N PRO A 359 6.36 -1.37 -3.77
CA PRO A 359 4.93 -1.09 -4.01
C PRO A 359 4.01 -1.91 -3.11
N GLU A 360 4.31 -3.20 -2.94
CA GLU A 360 3.53 -4.13 -2.12
C GLU A 360 3.56 -3.72 -0.64
N VAL A 361 4.72 -3.26 -0.15
CA VAL A 361 4.84 -2.74 1.22
C VAL A 361 4.02 -1.46 1.37
N LYS A 362 4.07 -0.53 0.41
CA LYS A 362 3.23 0.68 0.44
C LYS A 362 1.75 0.32 0.55
N GLY A 363 1.28 -0.61 -0.30
CA GLY A 363 -0.09 -1.14 -0.26
C GLY A 363 -0.44 -1.74 1.10
N ALA A 364 0.43 -2.60 1.62
CA ALA A 364 0.20 -3.26 2.90
C ALA A 364 0.18 -2.30 4.09
N LEU A 365 0.94 -1.20 4.06
CA LEU A 365 0.90 -0.16 5.09
C LEU A 365 -0.41 0.64 5.03
N ALA A 366 -0.87 1.02 3.83
CA ALA A 366 -2.17 1.67 3.67
C ALA A 366 -3.33 0.77 4.12
N ALA A 367 -3.27 -0.52 3.76
CA ALA A 367 -4.24 -1.51 4.25
C ALA A 367 -4.18 -1.69 5.77
N HIS A 368 -2.99 -1.67 6.38
CA HIS A 368 -2.84 -1.77 7.83
C HIS A 368 -3.47 -0.59 8.57
N LEU A 369 -3.30 0.65 8.07
CA LEU A 369 -3.95 1.84 8.62
C LEU A 369 -5.48 1.74 8.55
N ARG A 370 -6.01 1.23 7.43
CA ARG A 370 -7.46 1.03 7.26
C ARG A 370 -8.00 -0.10 8.14
N ASP A 371 -7.44 -1.29 8.01
CA ASP A 371 -8.06 -2.52 8.52
C ASP A 371 -7.70 -2.79 9.98
N SER A 372 -6.48 -2.45 10.40
CA SER A 372 -6.02 -2.70 11.78
C SER A 372 -6.21 -1.50 12.69
N HIS A 373 -6.10 -0.28 12.15
CA HIS A 373 -6.30 0.96 12.92
C HIS A 373 -7.65 1.65 12.65
N GLY A 374 -8.46 1.15 11.73
CA GLY A 374 -9.80 1.72 11.46
C GLY A 374 -9.77 3.15 10.93
N LEU A 375 -8.69 3.57 10.26
CA LEU A 375 -8.51 4.95 9.80
C LEU A 375 -9.06 5.17 8.39
N TYR A 376 -9.59 6.36 8.14
CA TYR A 376 -9.91 6.82 6.79
C TYR A 376 -8.63 7.23 6.05
N VAL A 377 -8.13 6.34 5.20
CA VAL A 377 -6.89 6.55 4.44
C VAL A 377 -7.10 7.38 3.17
N TRP A 378 -6.33 8.46 3.04
CA TRP A 378 -6.04 9.16 1.79
C TRP A 378 -4.64 8.80 1.29
N ALA A 379 -4.49 8.50 0.01
CA ALA A 379 -3.19 8.23 -0.60
C ALA A 379 -2.82 9.28 -1.66
N PHE A 380 -1.56 9.73 -1.66
CA PHE A 380 -1.01 10.68 -2.63
C PHE A 380 0.23 10.07 -3.29
N GLY A 381 0.34 10.13 -4.61
CA GLY A 381 1.51 9.61 -5.32
C GLY A 381 1.55 10.00 -6.80
N ASP A 382 2.69 9.80 -7.46
CA ASP A 382 2.90 10.22 -8.86
C ASP A 382 3.15 9.05 -9.82
N SER A 383 3.39 7.85 -9.29
CA SER A 383 4.00 6.75 -10.04
C SER A 383 3.22 5.42 -9.95
N PRO A 384 3.53 4.44 -10.84
CA PRO A 384 2.97 3.10 -10.74
C PRO A 384 3.28 2.39 -9.41
N LEU A 385 4.36 2.78 -8.72
CA LEU A 385 4.75 2.18 -7.44
C LEU A 385 3.77 2.54 -6.32
N ASP A 386 2.97 3.58 -6.53
CA ASP A 386 2.02 4.10 -5.55
C ASP A 386 0.62 3.51 -5.74
N LEU A 387 0.36 2.85 -6.88
CA LEU A 387 -0.96 2.31 -7.19
C LEU A 387 -1.46 1.32 -6.15
N ALA A 388 -0.57 0.54 -5.54
CA ALA A 388 -0.91 -0.40 -4.49
C ALA A 388 -1.47 0.32 -3.25
N MET A 389 -0.81 1.39 -2.76
CA MET A 389 -1.35 2.17 -1.62
C MET A 389 -2.59 2.98 -2.00
N MET A 390 -2.68 3.46 -3.23
CA MET A 390 -3.87 4.16 -3.72
C MET A 390 -5.09 3.24 -3.83
N HIS A 391 -4.89 1.98 -4.20
CA HIS A 391 -5.96 0.99 -4.29
C HIS A 391 -6.53 0.64 -2.92
N GLU A 392 -5.65 0.55 -1.92
CA GLU A 392 -6.03 0.27 -0.54
C GLU A 392 -6.61 1.51 0.19
N ALA A 393 -6.44 2.71 -0.35
CA ALA A 393 -6.96 3.94 0.23
C ALA A 393 -8.46 4.14 -0.05
N HIS A 394 -9.15 4.87 0.83
CA HIS A 394 -10.53 5.29 0.59
C HIS A 394 -10.63 6.32 -0.52
N GLN A 395 -9.62 7.19 -0.61
CA GLN A 395 -9.48 8.20 -1.63
C GLN A 395 -8.02 8.27 -2.05
N ALA A 396 -7.79 8.45 -3.35
CA ALA A 396 -6.46 8.63 -3.90
C ALA A 396 -6.37 9.93 -4.71
N VAL A 397 -5.23 10.60 -4.63
CA VAL A 397 -4.87 11.75 -5.45
C VAL A 397 -3.57 11.44 -6.18
N VAL A 398 -3.65 11.44 -7.50
CA VAL A 398 -2.50 11.31 -8.39
C VAL A 398 -1.90 12.69 -8.61
N VAL A 399 -0.62 12.84 -8.32
CA VAL A 399 0.13 14.07 -8.61
C VAL A 399 0.52 14.06 -10.09
N ALA A 400 0.03 15.08 -10.81
CA ALA A 400 0.30 15.30 -12.21
C ALA A 400 1.33 16.43 -12.35
N GLY A 401 2.61 16.04 -12.34
CA GLY A 401 3.72 16.92 -12.67
C GLY A 401 3.76 17.35 -14.14
N GLU A 402 4.70 18.22 -14.47
CA GLU A 402 4.94 18.68 -15.84
C GLU A 402 5.15 17.51 -16.83
N ALA A 403 4.68 17.68 -18.07
CA ALA A 403 4.73 16.62 -19.08
C ALA A 403 6.15 16.13 -19.40
N GLY A 404 7.16 17.01 -19.30
CA GLY A 404 8.55 16.69 -19.57
C GLY A 404 9.23 15.87 -18.47
N SER A 405 8.80 16.03 -17.22
CA SER A 405 9.40 15.37 -16.04
C SER A 405 8.58 14.17 -15.55
N ARG A 406 7.29 14.08 -15.87
CA ARG A 406 6.38 13.02 -15.39
C ARG A 406 6.66 11.64 -15.99
N ARG A 407 6.43 10.58 -15.20
CA ARG A 407 6.57 9.19 -15.64
C ARG A 407 5.44 8.79 -16.60
N ARG A 408 5.76 8.53 -17.87
CA ARG A 408 4.79 8.10 -18.91
C ARG A 408 4.18 6.73 -18.65
N THR A 409 4.91 5.85 -17.95
CA THR A 409 4.43 4.51 -17.56
C THR A 409 3.21 4.57 -16.63
N MET A 410 3.01 5.68 -15.92
CA MET A 410 1.85 5.88 -15.05
C MET A 410 0.53 5.94 -15.82
N ASP A 411 0.48 6.56 -17.00
CA ASP A 411 -0.79 6.84 -17.68
C ASP A 411 -1.51 5.53 -18.09
N GLY A 412 -0.75 4.54 -18.61
CA GLY A 412 -1.28 3.22 -18.95
C GLY A 412 -1.63 2.37 -17.72
N ALA A 413 -0.78 2.40 -16.69
CA ALA A 413 -1.02 1.69 -15.45
C ALA A 413 -2.28 2.22 -14.72
N LEU A 414 -2.44 3.54 -14.68
CA LEU A 414 -3.58 4.22 -14.07
C LEU A 414 -4.88 3.95 -14.85
N ALA A 415 -4.85 4.01 -16.18
CA ALA A 415 -6.01 3.68 -17.00
C ALA A 415 -6.49 2.23 -16.76
N THR A 416 -5.54 1.30 -16.60
CA THR A 416 -5.81 -0.11 -16.29
C THR A 416 -6.37 -0.26 -14.88
N ALA A 417 -5.76 0.39 -13.88
CA ALA A 417 -6.20 0.33 -12.48
C ALA A 417 -7.62 0.90 -12.30
N ILE A 418 -7.95 2.00 -12.98
CA ILE A 418 -9.30 2.59 -12.93
C ILE A 418 -10.32 1.68 -13.62
N ALA A 419 -10.00 1.13 -14.79
CA ALA A 419 -10.95 0.34 -15.58
C ALA A 419 -11.14 -1.10 -15.05
N GLY A 420 -10.07 -1.77 -14.66
CA GLY A 420 -10.06 -3.18 -14.27
C GLY A 420 -10.19 -3.40 -12.77
N SER A 421 -9.49 -2.60 -11.97
CA SER A 421 -9.32 -2.82 -10.52
C SER A 421 -10.24 -1.94 -9.65
N GLY A 422 -10.99 -1.03 -10.28
CA GLY A 422 -11.93 -0.14 -9.58
C GLY A 422 -11.28 1.00 -8.80
N LEU A 423 -10.03 1.35 -9.10
CA LEU A 423 -9.32 2.44 -8.41
C LEU A 423 -10.09 3.76 -8.51
N ARG A 424 -10.30 4.39 -7.35
CA ARG A 424 -10.95 5.71 -7.23
C ARG A 424 -9.91 6.77 -6.95
N ALA A 425 -9.48 7.41 -8.02
CA ALA A 425 -8.50 8.47 -7.94
C ALA A 425 -9.04 9.78 -8.50
N ARG A 426 -8.45 10.86 -8.01
CA ARG A 426 -8.52 12.21 -8.56
C ARG A 426 -7.11 12.63 -8.96
N GLN A 427 -6.94 13.70 -9.71
CA GLN A 427 -5.62 14.23 -10.04
C GLN A 427 -5.48 15.69 -9.63
N TRP A 428 -4.32 16.00 -9.05
CA TRP A 428 -3.89 17.35 -8.76
C TRP A 428 -2.77 17.73 -9.72
N LEU A 429 -2.88 18.91 -10.34
CA LEU A 429 -1.90 19.45 -11.29
C LEU A 429 -0.86 20.26 -10.50
N ALA A 430 0.41 19.89 -10.60
CA ALA A 430 1.51 20.53 -9.88
C ALA A 430 2.71 20.80 -10.81
N PRO A 431 2.92 22.04 -11.31
CA PRO A 431 2.13 23.27 -11.08
C PRO A 431 0.74 23.25 -11.75
N SER A 432 -0.11 24.22 -11.43
CA SER A 432 -1.52 24.25 -11.84
C SER A 432 -1.78 24.32 -13.35
N ASP A 433 -0.78 24.72 -14.13
CA ASP A 433 -0.76 24.74 -15.60
C ASP A 433 -0.27 23.42 -16.22
N ALA A 434 0.19 22.46 -15.40
CA ALA A 434 0.58 21.15 -15.88
C ALA A 434 -0.62 20.45 -16.57
N PRO A 435 -0.39 19.74 -17.69
CA PRO A 435 -1.47 19.05 -18.37
C PRO A 435 -1.98 17.86 -17.55
N ALA A 436 -3.29 17.64 -17.58
CA ALA A 436 -3.89 16.45 -17.00
C ALA A 436 -3.23 15.16 -17.54
N ARG A 437 -3.10 14.14 -16.67
CA ARG A 437 -2.56 12.82 -17.05
C ARG A 437 -3.57 12.04 -17.87
N LEU A 438 -4.80 11.96 -17.39
CA LEU A 438 -5.92 11.33 -18.06
C LEU A 438 -7.07 12.32 -18.23
N ASN A 439 -8.03 11.97 -19.09
CA ASN A 439 -9.26 12.73 -19.27
C ASN A 439 -9.98 12.97 -17.92
N THR A 440 -10.45 14.20 -17.71
CA THR A 440 -11.06 14.66 -16.45
C THR A 440 -12.35 13.93 -16.07
N GLY A 441 -13.05 13.30 -17.02
CA GLY A 441 -14.17 12.41 -16.74
C GLY A 441 -13.76 11.06 -16.16
N ARG A 442 -12.55 10.57 -16.48
CA ARG A 442 -12.01 9.32 -15.90
C ARG A 442 -11.22 9.56 -14.63
N LEU A 443 -10.52 10.70 -14.56
CA LEU A 443 -9.67 11.11 -13.45
C LEU A 443 -9.98 12.58 -13.10
N PRO A 444 -10.95 12.83 -12.20
CA PRO A 444 -11.40 14.20 -11.90
C PRO A 444 -10.30 15.09 -11.34
N LEU A 445 -10.38 16.39 -11.61
CA LEU A 445 -9.43 17.39 -11.10
C LEU A 445 -9.73 17.75 -9.64
N VAL A 446 -8.68 17.95 -8.85
CA VAL A 446 -8.75 18.58 -7.52
C VAL A 446 -7.74 19.71 -7.40
N ARG A 447 -8.07 20.69 -6.56
CA ARG A 447 -7.18 21.80 -6.21
C ARG A 447 -6.85 21.70 -4.73
N LEU A 448 -5.59 21.47 -4.39
CA LEU A 448 -5.18 21.33 -2.99
C LEU A 448 -5.38 22.61 -2.16
N GLY A 449 -5.38 23.78 -2.81
CA GLY A 449 -5.66 25.06 -2.15
C GLY A 449 -7.16 25.39 -1.99
N ASP A 450 -8.06 24.54 -2.51
CA ASP A 450 -9.50 24.77 -2.40
C ASP A 450 -10.00 24.39 -1.00
N ALA A 451 -10.70 25.32 -0.35
CA ALA A 451 -11.22 25.13 1.00
C ALA A 451 -12.18 23.93 1.07
N GLU A 452 -12.96 23.67 0.01
CA GLU A 452 -13.86 22.51 -0.02
C GLU A 452 -13.07 21.20 0.04
N PHE A 453 -12.02 21.09 -0.77
CA PHE A 453 -11.17 19.91 -0.81
C PHE A 453 -10.38 19.73 0.50
N VAL A 454 -9.80 20.80 1.04
CA VAL A 454 -9.07 20.74 2.32
C VAL A 454 -10.00 20.29 3.45
N ASN A 455 -11.21 20.84 3.52
CA ASN A 455 -12.23 20.40 4.47
C ASN A 455 -12.61 18.94 4.26
N GLU A 456 -12.75 18.48 3.02
CA GLU A 456 -13.01 17.07 2.72
C GLU A 456 -11.90 16.16 3.26
N VAL A 457 -10.63 16.54 3.10
CA VAL A 457 -9.49 15.76 3.59
C VAL A 457 -9.45 15.78 5.12
N LEU A 458 -9.50 16.97 5.75
CA LEU A 458 -9.20 17.18 7.17
C LEU A 458 -10.43 17.11 8.11
N ARG A 459 -11.65 16.90 7.59
CA ARG A 459 -12.86 16.79 8.42
C ARG A 459 -12.76 15.71 9.50
N ARG A 460 -13.48 15.93 10.60
CA ARG A 460 -13.72 14.89 11.60
C ARG A 460 -14.60 13.79 11.01
N ARG A 461 -14.32 12.56 11.43
CA ARG A 461 -14.99 11.31 11.04
C ARG A 461 -15.27 10.43 12.26
N ASP A 462 -15.38 11.01 13.44
CA ASP A 462 -16.01 10.35 14.58
C ASP A 462 -17.44 9.93 14.25
N ALA A 463 -17.99 8.94 14.97
CA ALA A 463 -19.34 8.46 14.68
C ALA A 463 -20.40 9.59 14.76
N PRO A 464 -20.39 10.49 15.76
CA PRO A 464 -21.34 11.60 15.84
C PRO A 464 -21.37 12.51 14.61
N SER A 465 -20.21 12.89 14.05
CA SER A 465 -20.16 13.76 12.87
C SER A 465 -20.70 13.14 11.59
N ARG A 466 -20.87 11.80 11.56
CA ARG A 466 -21.42 11.04 10.43
C ARG A 466 -22.84 10.54 10.67
N ILE A 467 -23.48 10.97 11.75
CA ILE A 467 -24.89 10.70 12.03
C ILE A 467 -25.68 11.98 11.76
N HIS A 468 -26.34 12.02 10.61
CA HIS A 468 -27.21 13.12 10.21
C HIS A 468 -28.66 12.75 10.52
N HIS A 469 -29.40 13.64 11.18
CA HIS A 469 -30.80 13.34 11.50
C HIS A 469 -31.75 14.54 11.52
N ALA A 470 -33.00 14.28 11.17
CA ALA A 470 -34.07 15.27 11.18
C ALA A 470 -34.94 15.25 12.45
N THR A 471 -34.57 14.48 13.50
CA THR A 471 -35.41 14.15 14.67
C THR A 471 -36.21 15.33 15.25
N ASN A 472 -35.59 16.50 15.38
CA ASN A 472 -36.21 17.68 16.01
C ASN A 472 -36.82 18.67 15.00
N GLY A 473 -36.68 18.43 13.70
CA GLY A 473 -37.15 19.32 12.64
C GLY A 473 -38.67 19.26 12.43
N ASN A 474 -39.25 20.40 12.05
CA ASN A 474 -40.68 20.47 11.73
C ASN A 474 -41.05 19.59 10.54
N ALA A 475 -40.17 19.50 9.52
CA ALA A 475 -40.36 18.58 8.39
C ALA A 475 -40.48 17.12 8.87
N SER A 476 -39.65 16.68 9.82
CA SER A 476 -39.74 15.33 10.40
C SER A 476 -41.06 15.11 11.12
N LYS A 477 -41.54 16.07 11.93
CA LYS A 477 -42.85 15.97 12.60
C LYS A 477 -44.00 15.79 11.59
N LEU A 478 -43.99 16.58 10.52
CA LEU A 478 -45.02 16.50 9.48
C LEU A 478 -44.94 15.18 8.69
N LEU A 479 -43.74 14.80 8.24
CA LEU A 479 -43.52 13.58 7.45
C LEU A 479 -43.79 12.30 8.26
N THR A 480 -43.50 12.30 9.56
CA THR A 480 -43.74 11.14 10.43
C THR A 480 -45.21 10.94 10.81
N THR A 481 -46.06 11.96 10.66
CA THR A 481 -47.47 11.86 11.05
C THR A 481 -48.19 10.78 10.25
N ALA A 482 -48.09 10.85 8.92
CA ALA A 482 -48.75 9.89 8.02
C ALA A 482 -48.17 8.46 8.14
N THR A 483 -46.88 8.32 8.46
CA THR A 483 -46.26 6.99 8.60
C THR A 483 -46.66 6.28 9.91
N ARG A 484 -47.10 7.05 10.92
CA ARG A 484 -47.54 6.53 12.23
C ARG A 484 -49.05 6.41 12.37
N ASP A 485 -49.83 7.10 11.56
CA ASP A 485 -51.29 7.02 11.62
C ASP A 485 -51.75 5.61 11.24
N ALA A 486 -52.34 4.90 12.19
CA ALA A 486 -52.83 3.53 12.00
C ALA A 486 -53.93 3.42 10.95
N ARG A 487 -54.61 4.54 10.62
CA ARG A 487 -55.65 4.62 9.59
C ARG A 487 -55.06 4.62 8.17
N VAL A 488 -53.78 4.97 8.04
CA VAL A 488 -53.07 5.03 6.76
C VAL A 488 -52.40 3.69 6.49
N SER A 489 -52.68 3.09 5.33
CA SER A 489 -52.12 1.79 4.91
C SER A 489 -52.03 1.69 3.38
N GLY A 490 -51.35 0.65 2.88
CA GLY A 490 -51.28 0.38 1.45
C GLY A 490 -50.65 1.52 0.65
N PRO A 491 -51.23 1.91 -0.51
CA PRO A 491 -50.67 2.93 -1.39
C PRO A 491 -50.38 4.28 -0.71
N GLU A 492 -51.26 4.74 0.16
CA GLU A 492 -51.10 6.03 0.86
C GLU A 492 -49.90 6.00 1.82
N LEU A 493 -49.73 4.87 2.53
CA LEU A 493 -48.58 4.68 3.42
C LEU A 493 -47.27 4.61 2.61
N ARG A 494 -47.28 3.91 1.46
CA ARG A 494 -46.13 3.86 0.55
C ARG A 494 -45.75 5.25 0.05
N GLN A 495 -46.71 6.08 -0.35
CA GLN A 495 -46.44 7.47 -0.73
C GLN A 495 -45.86 8.30 0.41
N ALA A 496 -46.33 8.10 1.65
CA ALA A 496 -45.78 8.78 2.82
C ALA A 496 -44.30 8.42 3.03
N HIS A 497 -43.94 7.14 2.91
CA HIS A 497 -42.54 6.70 2.97
C HIS A 497 -41.71 7.21 1.78
N GLY A 498 -42.27 7.27 0.57
CA GLY A 498 -41.62 7.89 -0.59
C GLY A 498 -41.25 9.35 -0.33
N ARG A 499 -42.18 10.15 0.21
CA ARG A 499 -41.89 11.55 0.59
C ARG A 499 -40.78 11.66 1.64
N VAL A 500 -40.72 10.74 2.59
CA VAL A 500 -39.61 10.67 3.56
C VAL A 500 -38.29 10.42 2.85
N GLY A 501 -38.23 9.42 1.97
CA GLY A 501 -37.02 9.07 1.23
C GLY A 501 -36.49 10.24 0.41
N TRP A 502 -37.38 10.90 -0.34
CA TRP A 502 -37.03 12.08 -1.14
C TRP A 502 -36.50 13.22 -0.28
N HIS A 503 -37.15 13.53 0.84
CA HIS A 503 -36.69 14.57 1.75
C HIS A 503 -35.31 14.27 2.36
N LEU A 504 -35.08 13.04 2.82
CA LEU A 504 -33.78 12.64 3.35
C LEU A 504 -32.68 12.74 2.29
N ALA A 505 -32.98 12.38 1.04
CA ALA A 505 -32.04 12.48 -0.07
C ALA A 505 -31.66 13.93 -0.39
N ILE A 506 -32.64 14.84 -0.47
CA ILE A 506 -32.41 16.23 -0.87
C ILE A 506 -31.87 17.10 0.28
N SER A 507 -32.18 16.79 1.54
CA SER A 507 -31.85 17.66 2.67
C SER A 507 -30.72 17.17 3.57
N PHE A 508 -30.36 15.89 3.52
CA PHE A 508 -29.34 15.33 4.43
C PHE A 508 -28.30 14.50 3.70
N LEU A 509 -28.72 13.69 2.73
CA LEU A 509 -27.77 12.90 1.93
C LEU A 509 -26.89 13.81 1.06
N SER A 510 -27.46 14.86 0.46
CA SER A 510 -26.74 15.89 -0.28
C SER A 510 -25.67 16.59 0.55
N ASP A 511 -25.93 16.81 1.85
CA ASP A 511 -24.97 17.45 2.75
C ASP A 511 -23.88 16.46 3.20
N ALA A 512 -24.26 15.19 3.38
CA ALA A 512 -23.34 14.13 3.79
C ALA A 512 -22.35 13.72 2.69
N ILE A 513 -22.82 13.63 1.44
CA ILE A 513 -22.04 13.19 0.27
C ILE A 513 -21.51 14.39 -0.55
N GLY A 514 -22.21 15.52 -0.51
CA GLY A 514 -21.96 16.69 -1.35
C GLY A 514 -22.76 16.69 -2.66
N VAL A 515 -22.63 17.79 -3.40
CA VAL A 515 -23.18 17.98 -4.74
C VAL A 515 -22.08 18.09 -5.79
N GLU A 516 -22.43 17.91 -7.06
CA GLU A 516 -21.56 18.15 -8.20
C GLU A 516 -22.29 18.96 -9.29
N GLU A 517 -21.54 19.81 -9.99
CA GLU A 517 -22.02 20.55 -11.15
C GLU A 517 -22.09 19.64 -12.40
N PHE A 518 -23.09 19.87 -13.26
CA PHE A 518 -23.16 19.25 -14.58
C PHE A 518 -23.84 20.16 -15.60
N ASP A 519 -23.52 19.98 -16.88
CA ASP A 519 -24.11 20.80 -17.94
C ASP A 519 -25.56 20.37 -18.24
N ILE A 520 -26.44 21.38 -18.36
CA ILE A 520 -27.84 21.22 -18.77
C ILE A 520 -28.17 22.13 -19.96
N PRO A 521 -29.04 21.67 -20.88
CA PRO A 521 -29.60 22.55 -21.90
C PRO A 521 -30.51 23.58 -21.22
N HIS A 522 -30.16 24.85 -21.34
CA HIS A 522 -30.94 25.96 -20.81
C HIS A 522 -32.13 26.25 -21.75
N VAL A 523 -33.26 26.69 -21.18
CA VAL A 523 -34.48 27.04 -21.93
C VAL A 523 -34.26 28.15 -22.98
N GLN A 524 -33.17 28.92 -22.85
CA GLN A 524 -32.78 29.96 -23.81
C GLN A 524 -31.90 29.44 -24.96
N GLY A 525 -31.68 28.12 -25.07
CA GLY A 525 -30.91 27.49 -26.15
C GLY A 525 -29.41 27.35 -25.91
N ASN A 526 -28.87 27.92 -24.83
CA ASN A 526 -27.47 27.77 -24.42
C ASN A 526 -27.27 26.62 -23.42
N MET A 527 -26.03 26.24 -23.14
CA MET A 527 -25.73 25.35 -22.00
C MET A 527 -25.63 26.17 -20.70
N ALA A 528 -26.16 25.64 -19.61
CA ALA A 528 -26.06 26.20 -18.26
C ALA A 528 -25.58 25.13 -17.27
N ARG A 529 -25.19 25.55 -16.07
CA ARG A 529 -24.76 24.64 -15.00
C ARG A 529 -25.93 24.26 -14.10
N GLY A 530 -26.23 22.97 -14.04
CA GLY A 530 -27.11 22.36 -13.06
C GLY A 530 -26.34 21.70 -11.92
N HIS A 531 -27.06 21.24 -10.91
CA HIS A 531 -26.48 20.54 -9.75
C HIS A 531 -27.22 19.24 -9.50
N ARG A 532 -26.48 18.23 -9.02
CA ARG A 532 -27.04 16.96 -8.57
C ARG A 532 -26.22 16.42 -7.40
N VAL A 533 -26.71 15.36 -6.75
CA VAL A 533 -25.93 14.68 -5.71
C VAL A 533 -24.62 14.15 -6.30
N ARG A 534 -23.52 14.33 -5.58
CA ARG A 534 -22.19 13.94 -6.05
C ARG A 534 -22.14 12.45 -6.38
N HIS A 535 -21.58 12.12 -7.54
CA HIS A 535 -21.48 10.76 -8.07
C HIS A 535 -22.82 10.01 -8.21
N GLU A 536 -23.92 10.73 -8.50
CA GLU A 536 -25.27 10.14 -8.65
C GLU A 536 -25.27 8.89 -9.55
N ARG A 537 -24.68 8.97 -10.74
CA ARG A 537 -24.64 7.85 -11.72
C ARG A 537 -23.73 6.69 -11.32
N LYS A 538 -22.92 6.87 -10.28
CA LYS A 538 -22.07 5.84 -9.68
C LYS A 538 -22.54 5.55 -8.25
N THR A 539 -23.82 5.75 -7.96
CA THR A 539 -24.43 5.38 -6.69
C THR A 539 -25.40 4.22 -6.91
N THR A 540 -25.38 3.25 -6.00
CA THR A 540 -26.36 2.16 -5.98
C THR A 540 -27.28 2.30 -4.77
N ILE A 541 -28.57 2.44 -5.03
CA ILE A 541 -29.65 2.44 -4.04
C ILE A 541 -30.09 1.00 -3.81
N VAL A 542 -30.00 0.54 -2.58
CA VAL A 542 -30.42 -0.79 -2.14
C VAL A 542 -31.67 -0.65 -1.29
N ALA A 543 -32.81 -1.02 -1.85
CA ALA A 543 -34.06 -1.16 -1.13
C ALA A 543 -34.03 -2.42 -0.26
N LEU A 544 -33.95 -2.24 1.06
CA LEU A 544 -33.99 -3.36 2.00
C LEU A 544 -35.42 -3.90 2.13
N MET A 545 -35.62 -5.07 1.56
CA MET A 545 -36.95 -5.64 1.38
C MET A 545 -37.51 -6.20 2.69
N ARG A 546 -38.80 -6.01 2.98
CA ARG A 546 -39.82 -5.35 2.13
C ARG A 546 -40.08 -3.89 2.52
N GLY A 547 -39.84 -3.51 3.77
CA GLY A 547 -40.26 -2.22 4.32
C GLY A 547 -39.51 -1.01 3.74
N GLY A 548 -38.28 -1.20 3.26
CA GLY A 548 -37.45 -0.12 2.72
C GLY A 548 -37.85 0.37 1.33
N GLU A 549 -38.52 -0.45 0.51
CA GLU A 549 -38.77 -0.17 -0.91
C GLU A 549 -39.48 1.17 -1.17
N PRO A 550 -40.61 1.50 -0.53
CA PRO A 550 -41.31 2.75 -0.82
C PRO A 550 -40.45 3.99 -0.51
N MET A 551 -39.63 3.91 0.53
CA MET A 551 -38.71 4.98 0.88
C MET A 551 -37.51 5.04 -0.08
N ALA A 552 -36.99 3.89 -0.51
CA ALA A 552 -35.94 3.81 -1.51
C ALA A 552 -36.38 4.41 -2.85
N LEU A 553 -37.62 4.17 -3.27
CA LEU A 553 -38.19 4.80 -4.48
C LEU A 553 -38.16 6.33 -4.37
N GLY A 554 -38.50 6.89 -3.20
CA GLY A 554 -38.36 8.33 -2.97
C GLY A 554 -36.91 8.83 -3.03
N VAL A 555 -35.94 8.04 -2.56
CA VAL A 555 -34.51 8.36 -2.73
C VAL A 555 -34.12 8.33 -4.21
N ASN A 556 -34.65 7.38 -4.99
CA ASN A 556 -34.41 7.28 -6.43
C ASN A 556 -35.04 8.42 -7.22
N ASP A 557 -36.21 8.90 -6.81
CA ASP A 557 -36.82 10.11 -7.40
C ASP A 557 -35.90 11.35 -7.25
N ALA A 558 -35.14 11.42 -6.14
CA ALA A 558 -34.16 12.47 -5.91
C ALA A 558 -32.82 12.23 -6.64
N LEU A 559 -32.47 10.97 -6.91
CA LEU A 559 -31.24 10.55 -7.58
C LEU A 559 -31.58 9.67 -8.81
N PRO A 560 -32.18 10.24 -9.88
CA PRO A 560 -32.73 9.47 -10.99
C PRO A 560 -31.66 8.72 -11.79
N GLY A 561 -30.40 9.17 -11.77
CA GLY A 561 -29.29 8.48 -12.42
C GLY A 561 -28.69 7.30 -11.64
N ALA A 562 -29.11 7.07 -10.39
CA ALA A 562 -28.55 6.01 -9.55
C ALA A 562 -29.09 4.62 -9.93
N MET A 563 -28.26 3.59 -9.76
CA MET A 563 -28.68 2.20 -9.91
C MET A 563 -29.64 1.83 -8.78
N PHE A 564 -30.71 1.08 -9.07
CA PHE A 564 -31.69 0.65 -8.07
C PHE A 564 -31.74 -0.88 -7.94
N VAL A 565 -31.61 -1.38 -6.70
CA VAL A 565 -31.54 -2.81 -6.40
C VAL A 565 -32.48 -3.16 -5.25
N HIS A 566 -33.31 -4.19 -5.44
CA HIS A 566 -34.07 -4.80 -4.36
C HIS A 566 -33.23 -5.90 -3.71
N ALA A 567 -33.10 -5.88 -2.38
CA ALA A 567 -32.35 -6.91 -1.66
C ALA A 567 -33.05 -7.29 -0.35
N LYS A 568 -33.32 -8.58 -0.16
CA LYS A 568 -33.84 -9.12 1.11
C LYS A 568 -32.71 -9.65 1.99
N HIS A 569 -31.70 -10.24 1.36
CA HIS A 569 -30.54 -10.81 2.01
C HIS A 569 -29.26 -10.19 1.45
N PRO A 570 -28.16 -10.11 2.24
CA PRO A 570 -26.90 -9.56 1.73
C PRO A 570 -26.40 -10.26 0.45
N ALA A 571 -26.64 -11.57 0.32
CA ALA A 571 -26.27 -12.36 -0.86
C ALA A 571 -26.96 -11.91 -2.17
N ASP A 572 -28.02 -11.11 -2.09
CA ASP A 572 -28.70 -10.53 -3.25
C ASP A 572 -27.85 -9.44 -3.91
N LEU A 573 -26.95 -8.80 -3.15
CA LEU A 573 -25.96 -7.88 -3.71
C LEU A 573 -24.88 -8.65 -4.47
N LYS A 574 -24.94 -8.55 -5.80
CA LYS A 574 -23.97 -9.14 -6.74
C LYS A 574 -22.79 -8.20 -6.95
N LEU A 575 -21.69 -8.74 -7.48
CA LEU A 575 -20.45 -7.99 -7.69
C LEU A 575 -20.66 -6.72 -8.52
N HIS A 576 -21.47 -6.79 -9.58
CA HIS A 576 -21.73 -5.64 -10.46
C HIS A 576 -22.65 -4.57 -9.84
N HIS A 577 -23.33 -4.85 -8.72
CA HIS A 577 -24.06 -3.84 -7.96
C HIS A 577 -23.12 -2.96 -7.10
N ILE A 578 -21.86 -3.38 -6.90
CA ILE A 578 -20.93 -2.74 -5.97
C ILE A 578 -19.68 -2.23 -6.71
N ARG A 579 -19.09 -3.07 -7.57
CA ARG A 579 -17.86 -2.73 -8.28
C ARG A 579 -18.06 -1.52 -9.19
N GLY A 580 -17.15 -0.55 -9.08
CA GLY A 580 -17.16 0.68 -9.88
C GLY A 580 -18.12 1.77 -9.38
N GLN A 581 -18.90 1.48 -8.33
CA GLN A 581 -19.77 2.46 -7.68
C GLN A 581 -18.96 3.31 -6.70
N TRP A 582 -19.26 4.61 -6.57
CA TRP A 582 -18.70 5.48 -5.55
C TRP A 582 -19.38 5.31 -4.19
N ALA A 583 -20.70 5.08 -4.19
CA ALA A 583 -21.47 4.93 -2.97
C ALA A 583 -22.53 3.82 -3.09
N VAL A 584 -22.84 3.20 -1.95
CA VAL A 584 -24.00 2.32 -1.79
C VAL A 584 -24.91 2.89 -0.71
N LEU A 585 -26.17 3.13 -1.06
CA LEU A 585 -27.20 3.62 -0.15
C LEU A 585 -28.04 2.43 0.34
N LEU A 586 -27.96 2.11 1.63
CA LEU A 586 -28.79 1.08 2.25
C LEU A 586 -30.05 1.74 2.80
N VAL A 587 -31.21 1.47 2.19
CA VAL A 587 -32.45 2.18 2.51
C VAL A 587 -33.43 1.27 3.24
N ASP A 588 -33.81 1.65 4.46
CA ASP A 588 -34.79 0.93 5.27
C ASP A 588 -35.74 1.86 6.04
N SER A 589 -37.02 1.50 6.09
CA SER A 589 -38.02 2.28 6.82
C SER A 589 -37.77 2.31 8.33
N VAL A 590 -37.32 1.20 8.94
CA VAL A 590 -37.16 1.05 10.40
C VAL A 590 -35.96 0.18 10.73
N VAL A 591 -35.03 0.72 11.53
CA VAL A 591 -33.87 0.01 12.06
C VAL A 591 -33.98 -0.10 13.58
N ASN A 592 -34.17 -1.34 14.06
CA ASN A 592 -34.29 -1.65 15.48
C ASN A 592 -32.94 -1.97 16.14
N SER A 593 -32.26 -3.04 15.70
CA SER A 593 -30.95 -3.42 16.27
C SER A 593 -29.76 -2.96 15.44
N GLY A 594 -29.99 -2.52 14.20
CA GLY A 594 -28.92 -2.28 13.23
C GLY A 594 -28.40 -3.53 12.53
N LYS A 595 -28.80 -4.74 12.96
CA LYS A 595 -28.20 -5.99 12.46
C LYS A 595 -28.26 -6.12 10.94
N SER A 596 -29.42 -5.87 10.32
CA SER A 596 -29.55 -5.97 8.87
C SER A 596 -28.58 -5.02 8.15
N ILE A 597 -28.50 -3.76 8.57
CA ILE A 597 -27.57 -2.78 8.00
C ILE A 597 -26.13 -3.29 8.13
N VAL A 598 -25.73 -3.77 9.30
CA VAL A 598 -24.38 -4.30 9.56
C VAL A 598 -24.07 -5.52 8.68
N ASP A 599 -25.00 -6.47 8.54
CA ASP A 599 -24.82 -7.66 7.70
C ASP A 599 -24.64 -7.26 6.21
N PHE A 600 -25.36 -6.23 5.75
CA PHE A 600 -25.19 -5.67 4.41
C PHE A 600 -23.87 -4.89 4.25
N VAL A 601 -23.46 -4.12 5.25
CA VAL A 601 -22.15 -3.44 5.28
C VAL A 601 -21.03 -4.46 5.15
N GLN A 602 -21.06 -5.54 5.93
CA GLN A 602 -20.08 -6.62 5.87
C GLN A 602 -20.01 -7.26 4.47
N ARG A 603 -21.17 -7.51 3.85
CA ARG A 603 -21.23 -8.01 2.48
C ARG A 603 -20.59 -7.05 1.48
N ILE A 604 -20.86 -5.76 1.60
CA ILE A 604 -20.31 -4.73 0.72
C ILE A 604 -18.80 -4.67 0.90
N ARG A 605 -18.30 -4.64 2.14
CA ARG A 605 -16.87 -4.65 2.46
C ARG A 605 -16.14 -5.89 1.97
N GLY A 606 -16.83 -7.03 1.92
CA GLY A 606 -16.31 -8.26 1.30
C GLY A 606 -16.13 -8.20 -0.22
N VAL A 607 -16.70 -7.19 -0.89
CA VAL A 607 -16.58 -6.97 -2.34
C VAL A 607 -15.70 -5.76 -2.65
N ASP A 608 -15.90 -4.67 -1.93
CA ASP A 608 -15.16 -3.41 -2.05
C ASP A 608 -14.91 -2.84 -0.64
N ARG A 609 -13.64 -2.82 -0.24
CA ARG A 609 -13.22 -2.42 1.12
C ARG A 609 -13.34 -0.93 1.37
N THR A 610 -13.40 -0.11 0.33
CA THR A 610 -13.19 1.35 0.43
C THR A 610 -14.41 2.16 0.04
N ILE A 611 -15.45 1.53 -0.53
CA ILE A 611 -16.68 2.20 -0.96
C ILE A 611 -17.37 3.00 0.16
N SER A 612 -17.90 4.18 -0.17
CA SER A 612 -18.75 4.91 0.79
C SER A 612 -20.08 4.18 0.95
N ILE A 613 -20.50 3.96 2.20
CA ILE A 613 -21.80 3.36 2.50
C ILE A 613 -22.62 4.37 3.28
N VAL A 614 -23.86 4.61 2.86
CA VAL A 614 -24.78 5.47 3.62
C VAL A 614 -26.05 4.70 3.93
N ALA A 615 -26.34 4.52 5.22
CA ALA A 615 -27.61 4.00 5.67
C ALA A 615 -28.64 5.14 5.70
N VAL A 616 -29.70 5.06 4.89
CA VAL A 616 -30.79 6.04 4.84
C VAL A 616 -32.02 5.43 5.50
N VAL A 617 -32.44 5.98 6.63
CA VAL A 617 -33.39 5.31 7.52
C VAL A 617 -34.55 6.22 7.93
N GLY A 618 -35.77 5.69 7.90
CA GLY A 618 -36.95 6.42 8.38
C GLY A 618 -36.96 6.55 9.91
N VAL A 619 -36.75 5.45 10.62
CA VAL A 619 -36.69 5.44 12.09
C VAL A 619 -35.54 4.57 12.56
N VAL A 620 -34.67 5.10 13.42
CA VAL A 620 -33.59 4.34 14.05
C VAL A 620 -33.83 4.30 15.56
N GLN A 621 -33.62 3.15 16.18
CA GLN A 621 -33.69 3.03 17.63
C GLN A 621 -32.44 3.65 18.28
N ALA A 622 -32.63 4.53 19.26
CA ALA A 622 -31.57 5.38 19.80
C ALA A 622 -30.41 4.60 20.46
N GLN A 623 -30.67 3.46 21.11
CA GLN A 623 -29.59 2.67 21.70
C GLN A 623 -28.75 1.93 20.65
N SER A 624 -29.30 1.64 19.46
CA SER A 624 -28.59 0.92 18.40
C SER A 624 -27.41 1.71 17.82
N ILE A 625 -27.45 3.04 17.94
CA ILE A 625 -26.40 3.97 17.47
C ILE A 625 -25.39 4.34 18.56
N LEU A 626 -25.62 3.94 19.81
CA LEU A 626 -24.63 4.05 20.88
C LEU A 626 -23.51 3.02 20.66
N LEU A 627 -22.34 3.22 21.28
CA LEU A 627 -21.19 2.32 21.14
C LEU A 627 -21.47 0.90 21.63
N GLU A 628 -22.47 0.70 22.49
CA GLU A 628 -22.93 -0.62 22.94
C GLU A 628 -23.81 -1.33 21.90
N GLY A 629 -24.39 -0.58 20.95
CA GLY A 629 -25.24 -1.07 19.88
C GLY A 629 -24.44 -1.47 18.63
N LEU A 630 -24.97 -2.45 17.88
CA LEU A 630 -24.29 -2.99 16.69
C LEU A 630 -24.02 -1.92 15.62
N LEU A 631 -24.97 -1.02 15.37
CA LEU A 631 -24.80 0.04 14.37
C LEU A 631 -23.83 1.13 14.86
N GLY A 632 -23.85 1.46 16.15
CA GLY A 632 -22.88 2.38 16.74
C GLY A 632 -21.45 1.85 16.70
N GLN A 633 -21.24 0.55 16.95
CA GLN A 633 -19.94 -0.11 16.78
C GLN A 633 -19.48 -0.07 15.32
N ALA A 634 -20.38 -0.40 14.38
CA ALA A 634 -20.06 -0.35 12.96
C ALA A 634 -19.71 1.08 12.51
N LEU A 635 -20.47 2.09 12.96
CA LEU A 635 -20.15 3.50 12.69
C LEU A 635 -18.80 3.89 13.32
N HIS A 636 -18.51 3.44 14.54
CA HIS A 636 -17.23 3.74 15.18
C HIS A 636 -16.04 3.15 14.42
N GLN A 637 -16.14 1.90 13.98
CA GLN A 637 -15.07 1.16 13.29
C GLN A 637 -14.89 1.59 11.83
N ASP A 638 -16.00 1.73 11.09
CA ASP A 638 -15.97 2.06 9.66
C ASP A 638 -16.17 3.56 9.47
N LYS A 639 -15.08 4.29 9.19
CA LYS A 639 -15.10 5.74 8.97
C LYS A 639 -15.73 6.16 7.65
N ALA A 640 -16.02 5.21 6.76
CA ALA A 640 -16.69 5.44 5.47
C ALA A 640 -18.18 5.04 5.48
N LEU A 641 -18.71 4.61 6.64
CA LEU A 641 -20.14 4.40 6.88
C LEU A 641 -20.80 5.67 7.43
N THR A 642 -21.88 6.12 6.82
CA THR A 642 -22.65 7.28 7.28
C THR A 642 -24.09 6.86 7.59
N LEU A 643 -24.72 7.49 8.58
CA LEU A 643 -26.14 7.31 8.88
C LEU A 643 -26.91 8.59 8.62
N VAL A 644 -27.98 8.49 7.83
CA VAL A 644 -28.96 9.55 7.59
C VAL A 644 -30.31 9.05 8.08
N ALA A 645 -30.91 9.74 9.06
CA ALA A 645 -32.16 9.30 9.68
C ALA A 645 -33.23 10.40 9.74
N LEU A 646 -34.50 10.08 9.48
CA LEU A 646 -35.58 11.06 9.70
C LEU A 646 -35.81 11.31 11.20
N ARG A 647 -35.73 10.26 12.02
CA ARG A 647 -35.81 10.41 13.48
C ARG A 647 -35.20 9.26 14.26
N PHE A 648 -34.84 9.56 15.51
CA PHE A 648 -34.54 8.57 16.52
C PHE A 648 -35.76 8.21 17.36
N SER A 649 -35.79 6.98 17.86
CA SER A 649 -36.82 6.49 18.76
C SER A 649 -36.23 5.83 19.99
N GLU A 650 -36.70 6.24 21.17
CA GLU A 650 -36.38 5.59 22.44
C GLU A 650 -37.02 4.19 22.56
N ASN A 651 -38.11 3.96 21.84
CA ASN A 651 -38.86 2.70 21.90
C ASN A 651 -38.22 1.67 20.98
N LYS A 652 -37.80 0.53 21.55
CA LYS A 652 -37.47 -0.67 20.77
C LYS A 652 -38.76 -1.44 20.49
N PHE A 653 -39.26 -1.38 19.26
CA PHE A 653 -40.51 -2.04 18.90
C PHE A 653 -40.38 -2.78 17.57
N THR A 654 -40.61 -4.09 17.59
CA THR A 654 -40.75 -4.89 16.37
C THR A 654 -42.23 -5.24 16.25
N GLY A 655 -42.92 -4.61 15.30
CA GLY A 655 -44.33 -4.91 15.05
C GLY A 655 -44.53 -6.35 14.59
N ARG A 656 -45.66 -6.97 14.96
CA ARG A 656 -46.14 -8.24 14.40
C ARG A 656 -47.57 -8.04 13.89
N GLY A 657 -47.93 -8.59 12.72
CA GLY A 657 -49.28 -8.47 12.17
C GLY A 657 -49.68 -7.03 11.83
N ILE A 658 -50.75 -6.51 12.46
CA ILE A 658 -51.38 -5.20 12.16
C ILE A 658 -50.50 -3.97 12.42
N ILE A 659 -49.42 -4.13 13.18
CA ILE A 659 -48.48 -3.07 13.59
C ILE A 659 -47.11 -3.19 12.92
N ASP A 660 -46.88 -4.23 12.10
CA ASP A 660 -45.67 -4.36 11.31
C ASP A 660 -45.70 -3.39 10.11
N THR A 661 -44.63 -2.59 9.97
CA THR A 661 -44.52 -1.58 8.90
C THR A 661 -44.57 -2.23 7.52
N GLY A 662 -43.87 -3.36 7.32
CA GLY A 662 -43.87 -4.07 6.05
C GLY A 662 -45.27 -4.55 5.66
N ASN A 663 -46.00 -5.16 6.59
CA ASN A 663 -47.34 -5.64 6.34
C ASN A 663 -48.34 -4.52 6.06
N ARG A 664 -48.24 -3.39 6.78
CA ARG A 664 -49.10 -2.21 6.55
C ARG A 664 -48.85 -1.56 5.19
N LEU A 665 -47.60 -1.57 4.71
CA LEU A 665 -47.25 -1.00 3.40
C LEU A 665 -47.90 -1.75 2.24
N PHE A 666 -48.14 -3.05 2.38
CA PHE A 666 -48.65 -3.92 1.31
C PHE A 666 -50.00 -4.59 1.65
N ASN A 667 -50.67 -4.15 2.72
CA ASN A 667 -51.95 -4.70 3.19
C ASN A 667 -51.91 -6.23 3.43
N SER A 668 -50.79 -6.74 3.92
CA SER A 668 -50.56 -8.18 4.18
C SER A 668 -50.61 -8.54 5.66
N THR A 669 -51.34 -7.75 6.47
CA THR A 669 -51.41 -7.88 7.94
C THR A 669 -52.02 -9.19 8.44
N HIS A 670 -52.72 -9.93 7.58
CA HIS A 670 -53.33 -11.23 7.86
C HIS A 670 -52.36 -12.41 7.76
N LEU A 671 -51.14 -12.22 7.22
CA LEU A 671 -50.19 -13.31 7.02
C LEU A 671 -49.51 -13.79 8.32
N ASP A 672 -49.48 -12.95 9.37
CA ASP A 672 -48.84 -13.28 10.65
C ASP A 672 -49.83 -13.75 11.74
N SER A 673 -51.12 -13.87 11.43
CA SER A 673 -52.18 -14.18 12.41
C SER A 673 -52.53 -15.67 12.55
N VAL A 674 -51.84 -16.57 11.86
CA VAL A 674 -52.19 -18.01 11.84
C VAL A 674 -51.21 -18.82 12.68
N HIS A 675 -51.17 -18.65 14.01
CA HIS A 675 -50.60 -19.64 14.96
C HIS A 675 -51.23 -19.57 16.38
N GLY A 676 -52.46 -19.06 16.49
CA GLY A 676 -53.24 -19.08 17.72
C GLY A 676 -54.62 -19.69 17.48
N GLY A 677 -54.65 -20.95 17.03
CA GLY A 677 -55.90 -21.70 16.84
C GLY A 677 -56.45 -22.14 18.19
N LEU A 678 -57.57 -21.56 18.60
CA LEU A 678 -58.46 -22.09 19.61
C LEU A 678 -58.90 -23.51 19.23
N GLU A 679 -58.64 -24.46 20.12
CA GLU A 679 -59.38 -25.70 20.20
C GLU A 679 -60.86 -25.37 20.48
N LEU A 680 -61.71 -25.61 19.50
CA LEU A 680 -63.13 -25.83 19.72
C LEU A 680 -63.32 -27.34 19.83
N GLY A 681 -63.35 -27.84 21.06
CA GLY A 681 -63.73 -29.21 21.37
C GLY A 681 -65.25 -29.37 21.33
N GLY A 682 -65.71 -30.16 20.35
CA GLY A 682 -66.83 -31.09 20.52
C GLY A 682 -66.29 -32.48 20.78
#